data_AF-A0A176VE45-F1
#
_entry.id   AF-A0A176VE45-F1
#
_cell.length_a   1.000
_cell.length_b   1.000
_cell.length_c   1.000
_cell.angle_alpha   90.00
_cell.angle_beta   90.00
_cell.angle_gamma   90.00
#
_symmetry.space_group_name_H-M   'P 1'
#
loop_
_entity.id
_entity.type
_entity.pdbx_description
1 polymer ?
#
loop_
_entity_poly.entity_id
_entity_poly.type
_entity_poly.pdbx_seq_one_letter_code
_entity_poly.pdbx_strand_id
1 'polypeptide(L)'
;MGTYDIVDDEDDHPKRTSAWYVRTFVGVLLFAAAVTGAVVGIYMVAHPKDKKADDGGTPFTPSTPGSDPSPEDGPAPDFGPPGFAPTPIVNDNYTFGNALSLSLTFLNIQKSGKLPLDNPITWRSDSGTSDGSDVNLDLTGGLYDAGDHIKFGLPMAFTATMLAWSVLEYSPQMSAASPNQLPVAVDVIKWITDYLIKAHPDNDTFYMQPYDRGGLKLSSDVLSCLSPDLRPLEICSASLEVVITGATRLDLEAGVACGEQNRRDARFKISPKRDRARSGQFRLRLLLFSSRGVKRKDRCSEVRHLCVQVGDPQTDHDCWQRAEDVTIARPSYKLDSEHPGSDVAGESAAAMAAASLVFRQKGTAHEDQAYADLLLSHAVGLYDFASETQGTFSDTFPEMQRYYNSTGFQDELLWSATWLYHATGDQSYLDQVTGSQGELYGAWGKAPLWFSWDDKRAGVQVLLSRTQLLKPITNNNLQASKLLSYKTTADKLMCALLPNSPTASARRTAGGMIWVSQWSASVHTVNSAFLALVYSDYLEAGKSSLTCSGGNVYKPNQLRWFAYSQVDYLLGNNPMKMSYLVGYGTSYPKFLHHRGASIPSDGVKYSCKDGFQWLSSANPNPHVAYGALVGGPFFNESYSDARDNIQQNEASTYNSATMAGLVAGLSFTAEEGVPMTLLS
;
A
#
# COMPACT_ATOMS: atom_id res chain seq x y z
N MET A 1 43.39 21.58 9.47
CA MET A 1 42.92 22.75 10.23
C MET A 1 43.99 23.83 10.15
N GLY A 2 43.58 25.06 9.87
CA GLY A 2 44.45 26.23 9.72
C GLY A 2 43.64 27.33 9.07
N THR A 3 43.32 28.38 9.82
CA THR A 3 42.54 29.54 9.37
C THR A 3 43.49 30.70 9.07
N TYR A 4 43.27 31.35 7.94
CA TYR A 4 43.93 32.60 7.57
C TYR A 4 42.84 33.66 7.38
N ASP A 5 42.89 34.72 8.18
CA ASP A 5 42.03 35.87 7.99
C ASP A 5 42.60 36.78 6.90
N ILE A 6 41.74 37.24 6.00
CA ILE A 6 42.04 38.33 5.07
C ILE A 6 41.22 39.54 5.53
N VAL A 7 41.91 40.57 5.99
CA VAL A 7 41.35 41.89 6.27
C VAL A 7 41.55 42.74 5.02
N ASP A 8 40.47 43.25 4.45
CA ASP A 8 40.51 44.36 3.50
C ASP A 8 40.00 45.62 4.22
N ASP A 9 40.82 46.66 4.22
CA ASP A 9 40.51 47.98 4.76
C ASP A 9 39.56 48.76 3.84
N GLU A 10 38.89 49.78 4.36
CA GLU A 10 38.07 50.69 3.56
C GLU A 10 38.96 51.63 2.71
N ASP A 11 38.88 51.56 1.37
CA ASP A 11 38.68 52.76 0.54
C ASP A 11 38.35 52.51 -0.95
N ASP A 12 37.55 53.46 -1.47
CA ASP A 12 37.14 53.84 -2.84
C ASP A 12 37.44 52.98 -4.11
N HIS A 13 36.35 52.51 -4.77
CA HIS A 13 36.17 52.10 -6.19
C HIS A 13 37.11 51.05 -6.90
N PRO A 14 36.62 50.29 -7.92
CA PRO A 14 35.32 49.64 -8.09
C PRO A 14 35.45 48.10 -8.27
N LYS A 15 34.36 47.38 -7.95
CA LYS A 15 34.28 45.90 -7.93
C LYS A 15 34.56 45.22 -9.28
N ARG A 16 35.78 44.69 -9.49
CA ARG A 16 36.05 43.71 -10.60
C ARG A 16 37.16 42.67 -10.39
N THR A 17 37.96 42.76 -9.33
CA THR A 17 39.15 41.90 -9.11
C THR A 17 38.87 40.65 -8.23
N SER A 18 37.98 40.74 -7.24
CA SER A 18 37.72 39.65 -6.29
C SER A 18 37.01 38.42 -6.90
N ALA A 19 36.17 38.61 -7.92
CA ALA A 19 35.44 37.51 -8.57
C ALA A 19 36.33 36.57 -9.41
N TRP A 20 37.54 37.01 -9.81
CA TRP A 20 38.45 36.22 -10.63
C TRP A 20 39.21 35.19 -9.79
N TYR A 21 39.77 35.61 -8.65
CA TYR A 21 40.48 34.72 -7.72
C TYR A 21 39.59 33.60 -7.18
N VAL A 22 38.35 33.90 -6.77
CA VAL A 22 37.40 32.89 -6.26
C VAL A 22 37.07 31.84 -7.33
N ARG A 23 36.88 32.25 -8.60
CA ARG A 23 36.60 31.31 -9.69
C ARG A 23 37.81 30.43 -10.03
N THR A 24 39.02 30.98 -10.05
CA THR A 24 40.23 30.20 -10.32
C THR A 24 40.52 29.19 -9.21
N PHE A 25 40.32 29.57 -7.93
CA PHE A 25 40.60 28.68 -6.79
C PHE A 25 39.60 27.52 -6.69
N VAL A 26 38.30 27.78 -6.92
CA VAL A 26 37.26 26.73 -6.98
C VAL A 26 37.48 25.79 -8.17
N GLY A 27 37.92 26.30 -9.32
CA GLY A 27 38.23 25.48 -10.50
C GLY A 27 39.36 24.47 -10.25
N VAL A 28 40.43 24.87 -9.56
CA VAL A 28 41.56 23.97 -9.22
C VAL A 28 41.14 22.88 -8.24
N LEU A 29 40.31 23.21 -7.24
CA LEU A 29 39.82 22.24 -6.25
C LEU A 29 38.88 21.19 -6.87
N LEU A 30 38.00 21.59 -7.78
CA LEU A 30 37.11 20.66 -8.49
C LEU A 30 37.89 19.73 -9.43
N PHE A 31 38.95 20.22 -10.09
CA PHE A 31 39.80 19.38 -10.94
C PHE A 31 40.59 18.34 -10.12
N ALA A 32 41.08 18.72 -8.93
CA ALA A 32 41.75 17.78 -8.03
C ALA A 32 40.81 16.68 -7.48
N ALA A 33 39.55 17.02 -7.16
CA ALA A 33 38.55 16.06 -6.71
C ALA A 33 38.18 15.04 -7.81
N ALA A 34 38.03 15.50 -9.06
CA ALA A 34 37.71 14.64 -10.21
C ALA A 34 38.79 13.59 -10.54
N VAL A 35 40.06 13.88 -10.24
CA VAL A 35 41.20 12.97 -10.50
C VAL A 35 41.43 11.97 -9.34
N THR A 36 40.93 12.25 -8.14
CA THR A 36 41.23 11.47 -6.91
C THR A 36 40.02 10.78 -6.28
N GLY A 37 38.80 11.09 -6.70
CA GLY A 37 37.57 10.43 -6.21
C GLY A 37 37.16 10.82 -4.79
N ALA A 38 37.78 11.85 -4.20
CA ALA A 38 37.45 12.34 -2.86
C ALA A 38 36.35 13.41 -2.90
N VAL A 39 35.32 13.27 -2.06
CA VAL A 39 34.24 14.25 -1.90
C VAL A 39 34.69 15.39 -0.98
N VAL A 40 34.64 16.63 -1.48
CA VAL A 40 34.94 17.85 -0.70
C VAL A 40 33.66 18.65 -0.50
N GLY A 41 33.20 18.75 0.75
CA GLY A 41 32.05 19.59 1.12
C GLY A 41 32.47 21.05 1.33
N ILE A 42 31.74 21.99 0.73
CA ILE A 42 31.91 23.44 0.95
C ILE A 42 30.60 23.98 1.54
N TYR A 43 30.69 24.57 2.73
CA TYR A 43 29.57 25.26 3.39
C TYR A 43 29.83 26.77 3.38
N MET A 44 28.83 27.56 2.97
CA MET A 44 28.78 29.00 3.20
C MET A 44 27.77 29.29 4.31
N VAL A 45 28.18 30.05 5.33
CA VAL A 45 27.31 30.51 6.43
C VAL A 45 27.03 31.99 6.23
N ALA A 46 25.75 32.37 6.29
CA ALA A 46 25.32 33.76 6.28
C ALA A 46 24.62 34.09 7.61
N HIS A 47 25.09 35.11 8.32
CA HIS A 47 24.49 35.56 9.58
C HIS A 47 23.49 36.72 9.35
N PRO A 48 22.23 36.62 9.81
CA PRO A 48 21.36 37.77 10.01
C PRO A 48 21.82 38.60 11.22
N LYS A 49 21.55 39.92 11.22
CA LYS A 49 21.79 40.81 12.36
C LYS A 49 20.52 41.02 13.19
N ASP A 50 20.63 40.91 14.50
CA ASP A 50 19.54 41.12 15.46
C ASP A 50 19.05 42.58 15.53
N LYS A 51 17.79 42.75 15.96
CA LYS A 51 17.27 44.00 16.54
C LYS A 51 16.52 43.71 17.84
N LYS A 52 16.75 44.58 18.84
CA LYS A 52 16.25 44.45 20.21
C LYS A 52 14.77 44.84 20.35
N ALA A 53 14.15 44.31 21.40
CA ALA A 53 12.89 44.79 21.98
C ALA A 53 13.09 46.04 22.86
N ASP A 54 12.00 46.72 23.20
CA ASP A 54 11.92 47.71 24.28
C ASP A 54 10.53 47.60 24.96
N ASP A 55 10.47 47.85 26.26
CA ASP A 55 9.31 47.59 27.14
C ASP A 55 8.38 48.81 27.34
N GLY A 56 7.14 48.59 27.78
CA GLY A 56 6.42 49.62 28.56
C GLY A 56 4.88 49.56 28.63
N GLY A 57 4.35 49.47 29.86
CA GLY A 57 3.14 50.22 30.26
C GLY A 57 1.82 49.46 30.46
N THR A 58 1.49 49.16 31.72
CA THR A 58 0.18 48.70 32.24
C THR A 58 -0.75 49.89 32.59
N PRO A 59 -1.90 49.71 33.27
CA PRO A 59 -3.10 48.86 33.02
C PRO A 59 -4.42 49.70 33.11
N PHE A 60 -5.62 49.13 32.87
CA PHE A 60 -6.86 49.51 33.60
C PHE A 60 -8.03 48.51 33.42
N THR A 61 -8.72 48.24 34.52
CA THR A 61 -10.07 47.64 34.69
C THR A 61 -10.82 48.55 35.71
N PRO A 62 -12.17 48.55 35.92
CA PRO A 62 -13.03 47.35 36.07
C PRO A 62 -14.57 47.48 35.77
N SER A 63 -15.29 46.42 36.15
CA SER A 63 -16.66 46.37 36.74
C SER A 63 -17.93 46.19 35.86
N THR A 64 -18.77 45.26 36.32
CA THR A 64 -20.17 44.92 35.92
C THR A 64 -21.18 45.51 36.91
N PRO A 65 -22.45 45.78 36.51
CA PRO A 65 -23.60 44.84 36.63
C PRO A 65 -24.55 44.88 35.39
N GLY A 66 -25.73 44.23 35.29
CA GLY A 66 -26.44 43.23 36.12
C GLY A 66 -27.98 43.20 35.87
N SER A 67 -28.69 42.23 36.48
CA SER A 67 -30.18 42.03 36.56
C SER A 67 -31.02 41.73 35.29
N ASP A 68 -31.90 40.74 35.44
CA ASP A 68 -33.07 40.33 34.61
C ASP A 68 -34.31 41.23 34.97
N PRO A 69 -35.40 41.39 34.16
CA PRO A 69 -36.33 40.28 33.80
C PRO A 69 -37.11 40.35 32.44
N SER A 70 -37.71 39.20 32.05
CA SER A 70 -38.84 38.98 31.08
C SER A 70 -40.15 39.74 31.43
N PRO A 71 -41.24 39.85 30.59
CA PRO A 71 -41.73 38.89 29.56
C PRO A 71 -42.48 39.43 28.28
N GLU A 72 -43.07 38.49 27.49
CA GLU A 72 -44.12 38.64 26.43
C GLU A 72 -43.74 39.44 25.14
N ASP A 73 -44.08 39.08 23.88
CA ASP A 73 -44.98 38.08 23.27
C ASP A 73 -44.41 37.55 21.91
N GLY A 74 -44.95 36.45 21.35
CA GLY A 74 -44.48 35.79 20.09
C GLY A 74 -44.84 36.51 18.76
N PRO A 75 -44.51 35.97 17.55
CA PRO A 75 -44.73 34.56 17.17
C PRO A 75 -43.72 33.88 16.18
N ALA A 76 -44.03 32.64 15.80
CA ALA A 76 -43.52 31.82 14.68
C ALA A 76 -42.10 31.18 14.81
N PRO A 77 -41.96 29.85 14.58
CA PRO A 77 -40.66 29.17 14.63
C PRO A 77 -39.88 29.34 13.31
N ASP A 78 -38.70 29.97 13.41
CA ASP A 78 -37.71 29.99 12.34
C ASP A 78 -36.89 28.68 12.37
N PHE A 79 -36.90 27.92 11.27
CA PHE A 79 -36.14 26.68 11.14
C PHE A 79 -34.70 26.96 10.71
N GLY A 80 -33.92 27.54 11.62
CA GLY A 80 -32.47 27.64 11.49
C GLY A 80 -31.81 26.25 11.51
N PRO A 81 -30.74 26.00 10.71
CA PRO A 81 -30.08 24.70 10.66
C PRO A 81 -29.33 24.40 11.98
N PRO A 82 -29.43 23.19 12.54
CA PRO A 82 -28.82 22.88 13.83
C PRO A 82 -27.29 22.82 13.74
N GLY A 83 -26.64 23.59 14.61
CA GLY A 83 -25.19 23.53 14.80
C GLY A 83 -24.78 22.26 15.53
N PHE A 84 -23.89 21.46 14.93
CA PHE A 84 -23.13 20.45 15.65
C PHE A 84 -21.90 21.10 16.29
N ALA A 85 -21.95 21.29 17.61
CA ALA A 85 -20.78 21.40 18.46
C ALA A 85 -20.78 20.18 19.41
N PRO A 86 -19.65 19.46 19.57
CA PRO A 86 -19.68 18.14 20.19
C PRO A 86 -19.73 18.21 21.72
N THR A 87 -20.59 17.39 22.32
CA THR A 87 -20.43 16.91 23.70
C THR A 87 -19.91 15.47 23.67
N PRO A 88 -18.61 15.23 23.90
CA PRO A 88 -18.12 13.88 24.04
C PRO A 88 -18.55 13.32 25.41
N ILE A 89 -19.44 12.32 25.39
CA ILE A 89 -19.58 11.37 26.49
C ILE A 89 -19.36 9.98 25.89
N VAL A 90 -18.10 9.65 25.70
CA VAL A 90 -17.66 8.30 25.36
C VAL A 90 -17.11 7.69 26.65
N ASN A 91 -17.54 6.47 26.99
CA ASN A 91 -16.87 5.69 28.04
C ASN A 91 -15.37 5.61 27.71
N ASP A 92 -14.49 5.78 28.70
CA ASP A 92 -13.01 5.87 28.55
C ASP A 92 -12.33 4.65 27.88
N ASN A 93 -13.10 3.63 27.46
CA ASN A 93 -12.65 2.40 26.79
C ASN A 93 -12.88 2.38 25.26
N TYR A 94 -13.44 3.41 24.63
CA TYR A 94 -13.73 3.39 23.19
C TYR A 94 -13.17 4.62 22.45
N THR A 95 -12.06 4.44 21.74
CA THR A 95 -11.39 5.49 20.94
C THR A 95 -11.09 4.99 19.54
N PHE A 96 -10.82 5.89 18.59
CA PHE A 96 -10.31 5.51 17.27
C PHE A 96 -8.95 4.78 17.35
N GLY A 97 -8.13 5.04 18.36
CA GLY A 97 -6.94 4.24 18.67
C GLY A 97 -7.26 2.77 18.98
N ASN A 98 -8.39 2.49 19.63
CA ASN A 98 -8.85 1.11 19.85
C ASN A 98 -9.36 0.47 18.55
N ALA A 99 -10.11 1.22 17.72
CA ALA A 99 -10.53 0.75 16.39
C ALA A 99 -9.33 0.45 15.47
N LEU A 100 -8.25 1.23 15.57
CA LEU A 100 -6.99 1.04 14.84
C LEU A 100 -6.30 -0.26 15.26
N SER A 101 -6.14 -0.45 16.57
CA SER A 101 -5.53 -1.67 17.15
C SER A 101 -6.28 -2.93 16.71
N LEU A 102 -7.62 -2.87 16.75
CA LEU A 102 -8.48 -3.95 16.27
C LEU A 102 -8.27 -4.20 14.78
N SER A 103 -8.44 -3.20 13.92
CA SER A 103 -8.37 -3.35 12.46
C SER A 103 -7.06 -4.00 11.98
N LEU A 104 -5.93 -3.65 12.60
CA LEU A 104 -4.62 -4.29 12.35
C LEU A 104 -4.51 -5.72 12.91
N THR A 105 -5.23 -6.05 13.98
CA THR A 105 -5.30 -7.41 14.54
C THR A 105 -5.94 -8.38 13.55
N PHE A 106 -6.96 -7.96 12.79
CA PHE A 106 -7.59 -8.81 11.78
C PHE A 106 -6.62 -9.18 10.64
N LEU A 107 -5.76 -8.27 10.21
CA LEU A 107 -4.77 -8.58 9.18
C LEU A 107 -3.74 -9.64 9.64
N ASN A 108 -3.44 -9.69 10.95
CA ASN A 108 -2.66 -10.79 11.54
C ASN A 108 -3.47 -12.10 11.60
N ILE A 109 -4.78 -12.04 11.91
CA ILE A 109 -5.69 -13.19 11.85
C ILE A 109 -5.74 -13.81 10.45
N GLN A 110 -5.53 -13.03 9.38
CA GLN A 110 -5.53 -13.52 8.00
C GLN A 110 -4.20 -14.13 7.52
N LYS A 111 -3.11 -14.08 8.28
CA LYS A 111 -1.79 -14.56 7.80
C LYS A 111 -1.81 -16.06 7.45
N SER A 112 -1.31 -16.40 6.27
CA SER A 112 -1.05 -17.76 5.78
C SER A 112 0.46 -18.04 5.74
N GLY A 113 0.85 -19.31 5.65
CA GLY A 113 2.24 -19.75 5.72
C GLY A 113 2.67 -20.14 7.14
N LYS A 114 3.98 -20.12 7.37
CA LYS A 114 4.59 -20.34 8.68
C LYS A 114 4.55 -19.06 9.50
N LEU A 115 3.87 -19.05 10.65
CA LEU A 115 3.67 -17.86 11.46
C LEU A 115 4.91 -17.54 12.34
N PRO A 116 5.11 -16.27 12.75
CA PRO A 116 6.13 -15.91 13.74
C PRO A 116 5.91 -16.62 15.09
N LEU A 117 7.01 -16.88 15.82
CA LEU A 117 6.96 -17.54 17.14
C LEU A 117 6.22 -16.71 18.20
N ASP A 118 6.16 -15.41 18.00
CA ASP A 118 5.50 -14.38 18.82
C ASP A 118 4.15 -13.94 18.24
N ASN A 119 3.55 -14.74 17.33
CA ASN A 119 2.20 -14.50 16.80
C ASN A 119 1.19 -14.26 17.94
N PRO A 120 0.52 -13.08 18.00
CA PRO A 120 -0.42 -12.76 19.07
C PRO A 120 -1.74 -13.54 18.97
N ILE A 121 -2.03 -14.16 17.82
CA ILE A 121 -3.29 -14.87 17.57
C ILE A 121 -3.16 -16.34 18.00
N THR A 122 -3.39 -16.61 19.28
CA THR A 122 -3.17 -17.93 19.93
C THR A 122 -3.97 -19.10 19.35
N TRP A 123 -5.01 -18.82 18.56
CA TRP A 123 -5.85 -19.81 17.88
C TRP A 123 -5.52 -19.97 16.39
N ARG A 124 -4.47 -19.33 15.89
CA ARG A 124 -3.89 -19.54 14.55
C ARG A 124 -2.53 -20.23 14.64
N SER A 125 -2.23 -21.11 13.69
CA SER A 125 -0.88 -21.71 13.55
C SER A 125 -0.50 -21.91 12.07
N ASP A 126 0.66 -22.51 11.84
CA ASP A 126 1.21 -22.75 10.49
C ASP A 126 0.20 -23.44 9.56
N SER A 127 0.00 -22.87 8.38
CA SER A 127 -1.00 -23.29 7.38
C SER A 127 -0.52 -22.93 5.96
N GLY A 128 -1.05 -23.58 4.92
CA GLY A 128 -0.60 -23.33 3.53
C GLY A 128 0.91 -23.54 3.31
N THR A 129 1.53 -24.44 4.08
CA THR A 129 3.00 -24.61 4.13
C THR A 129 3.59 -25.37 2.94
N SER A 130 2.74 -25.80 2.00
CA SER A 130 3.10 -26.45 0.73
C SER A 130 2.57 -25.68 -0.50
N ASP A 131 2.04 -24.47 -0.31
CA ASP A 131 1.53 -23.61 -1.38
C ASP A 131 2.65 -23.33 -2.42
N GLY A 132 2.36 -23.53 -3.71
CA GLY A 132 3.33 -23.39 -4.81
C GLY A 132 4.08 -24.66 -5.23
N SER A 133 3.96 -25.76 -4.46
CA SER A 133 4.67 -27.01 -4.75
C SER A 133 4.27 -27.68 -6.08
N ASP A 134 3.06 -27.41 -6.58
CA ASP A 134 2.54 -27.86 -7.87
C ASP A 134 3.19 -27.16 -9.06
N VAL A 135 3.67 -25.92 -8.88
CA VAL A 135 4.40 -25.12 -9.87
C VAL A 135 5.90 -25.00 -9.57
N ASN A 136 6.41 -25.78 -8.60
CA ASN A 136 7.80 -25.78 -8.15
C ASN A 136 8.31 -24.39 -7.67
N LEU A 137 7.45 -23.65 -6.96
CA LEU A 137 7.77 -22.39 -6.28
C LEU A 137 7.49 -22.49 -4.78
N ASP A 138 8.13 -21.65 -3.99
CA ASP A 138 7.67 -21.36 -2.62
C ASP A 138 6.64 -20.24 -2.71
N LEU A 139 5.35 -20.56 -2.61
CA LEU A 139 4.26 -19.59 -2.50
C LEU A 139 3.68 -19.56 -1.08
N THR A 140 4.44 -19.96 -0.06
CA THR A 140 4.02 -19.83 1.35
C THR A 140 4.07 -18.36 1.82
N GLY A 141 3.22 -17.98 2.77
CA GLY A 141 3.09 -16.59 3.24
C GLY A 141 1.81 -15.92 2.73
N GLY A 142 1.77 -14.58 2.75
CA GLY A 142 0.62 -13.80 2.29
C GLY A 142 -0.59 -13.91 3.22
N LEU A 143 -1.74 -13.41 2.77
CA LEU A 143 -3.00 -13.43 3.54
C LEU A 143 -4.03 -14.35 2.89
N TYR A 144 -4.89 -14.96 3.71
CA TYR A 144 -6.19 -15.43 3.27
C TYR A 144 -7.13 -14.24 3.07
N ASP A 145 -7.98 -14.30 2.05
CA ASP A 145 -8.73 -13.14 1.59
C ASP A 145 -9.81 -12.65 2.58
N ALA A 146 -10.67 -13.60 2.99
CA ALA A 146 -11.86 -13.32 3.79
C ALA A 146 -12.15 -14.46 4.78
N GLY A 147 -13.35 -15.06 4.75
CA GLY A 147 -13.73 -16.18 5.61
C GLY A 147 -13.19 -17.55 5.20
N ASP A 148 -12.42 -17.60 4.11
CA ASP A 148 -11.94 -18.79 3.40
C ASP A 148 -10.43 -19.01 3.56
N HIS A 149 -9.85 -19.94 2.79
CA HIS A 149 -8.40 -20.12 2.73
C HIS A 149 -7.82 -19.87 1.33
N ILE A 150 -8.51 -19.09 0.49
CA ILE A 150 -7.99 -18.73 -0.83
C ILE A 150 -7.08 -17.52 -0.69
N LYS A 151 -6.01 -17.53 -1.48
CA LYS A 151 -5.05 -16.42 -1.60
C LYS A 151 -5.32 -15.67 -2.90
N PHE A 152 -6.40 -14.91 -2.95
CA PHE A 152 -6.74 -14.10 -4.13
C PHE A 152 -5.78 -12.91 -4.26
N GLY A 153 -5.00 -12.87 -5.35
CA GLY A 153 -3.94 -11.87 -5.55
C GLY A 153 -4.46 -10.44 -5.69
N LEU A 154 -5.57 -10.23 -6.40
CA LEU A 154 -6.15 -8.90 -6.65
C LEU A 154 -6.57 -8.15 -5.36
N PRO A 155 -7.45 -8.70 -4.50
CA PRO A 155 -7.81 -8.04 -3.24
C PRO A 155 -6.64 -7.99 -2.24
N MET A 156 -5.71 -8.96 -2.27
CA MET A 156 -4.53 -8.95 -1.40
C MET A 156 -3.53 -7.84 -1.79
N ALA A 157 -3.31 -7.63 -3.08
CA ALA A 157 -2.50 -6.52 -3.57
C ALA A 157 -3.16 -5.18 -3.21
N PHE A 158 -4.47 -5.03 -3.46
CA PHE A 158 -5.21 -3.82 -3.06
C PHE A 158 -5.15 -3.56 -1.54
N THR A 159 -5.18 -4.61 -0.71
CA THR A 159 -4.97 -4.51 0.74
C THR A 159 -3.60 -3.91 1.07
N ALA A 160 -2.53 -4.37 0.42
CA ALA A 160 -1.19 -3.81 0.59
C ALA A 160 -1.09 -2.36 0.09
N THR A 161 -1.68 -2.03 -1.07
CA THR A 161 -1.67 -0.65 -1.58
C THR A 161 -2.40 0.31 -0.64
N MET A 162 -3.58 -0.07 -0.13
CA MET A 162 -4.34 0.78 0.80
C MET A 162 -3.64 0.92 2.16
N LEU A 163 -3.02 -0.14 2.68
CA LEU A 163 -2.26 -0.05 3.94
C LEU A 163 -0.96 0.74 3.77
N ALA A 164 -0.26 0.60 2.64
CA ALA A 164 0.92 1.40 2.32
C ALA A 164 0.55 2.89 2.15
N TRP A 165 -0.52 3.22 1.41
CA TRP A 165 -1.02 4.59 1.31
C TRP A 165 -1.36 5.15 2.70
N SER A 166 -2.02 4.36 3.55
CA SER A 166 -2.35 4.73 4.93
C SER A 166 -1.11 5.04 5.78
N VAL A 167 -0.03 4.27 5.64
CA VAL A 167 1.24 4.52 6.34
C VAL A 167 1.96 5.76 5.78
N LEU A 168 1.87 5.99 4.47
CA LEU A 168 2.47 7.15 3.81
C LEU A 168 1.84 8.48 4.23
N GLU A 169 0.52 8.53 4.45
CA GLU A 169 -0.18 9.75 4.90
C GLU A 169 -0.30 9.87 6.44
N TYR A 170 -0.40 8.74 7.17
CA TYR A 170 -0.82 8.73 8.59
C TYR A 170 0.13 8.00 9.58
N SER A 171 1.38 7.73 9.21
CA SER A 171 2.36 7.10 10.13
C SER A 171 2.61 7.86 11.45
N PRO A 172 2.61 9.21 11.53
CA PRO A 172 2.68 9.94 12.79
C PRO A 172 1.48 9.68 13.69
N GLN A 173 0.27 9.66 13.13
CA GLN A 173 -0.97 9.40 13.85
C GLN A 173 -1.03 7.96 14.34
N MET A 174 -0.60 6.98 13.53
CA MET A 174 -0.46 5.59 13.98
C MET A 174 0.53 5.47 15.15
N SER A 175 1.66 6.18 15.09
CA SER A 175 2.67 6.19 16.16
C SER A 175 2.18 6.87 17.44
N ALA A 176 1.38 7.94 17.31
CA ALA A 176 0.81 8.70 18.42
C ALA A 176 -0.34 7.94 19.11
N ALA A 177 -1.13 7.16 18.37
CA ALA A 177 -2.22 6.36 18.94
C ALA A 177 -1.68 5.16 19.76
N SER A 178 -0.61 4.50 19.31
CA SER A 178 0.15 3.55 20.11
C SER A 178 1.51 3.22 19.48
N PRO A 179 2.60 3.08 20.27
CA PRO A 179 3.92 2.72 19.76
C PRO A 179 3.97 1.43 18.90
N ASN A 180 3.00 0.53 19.07
CA ASN A 180 2.95 -0.75 18.36
C ASN A 180 2.16 -0.71 17.04
N GLN A 181 1.36 0.32 16.77
CA GLN A 181 0.43 0.30 15.63
C GLN A 181 1.13 0.51 14.28
N LEU A 182 2.05 1.48 14.18
CA LEU A 182 2.86 1.65 12.96
C LEU A 182 3.73 0.40 12.68
N PRO A 183 4.49 -0.18 13.64
CA PRO A 183 5.21 -1.43 13.42
C PRO A 183 4.34 -2.57 12.89
N VAL A 184 3.13 -2.78 13.44
CA VAL A 184 2.21 -3.83 12.96
C VAL A 184 1.70 -3.55 11.55
N ALA A 185 1.37 -2.30 11.22
CA ALA A 185 0.96 -1.93 9.86
C ALA A 185 2.07 -2.21 8.84
N VAL A 186 3.32 -1.84 9.16
CA VAL A 186 4.48 -2.07 8.29
C VAL A 186 4.84 -3.56 8.18
N ASP A 187 4.73 -4.33 9.26
CA ASP A 187 4.91 -5.79 9.24
C ASP A 187 3.87 -6.48 8.34
N VAL A 188 2.61 -6.05 8.35
CA VAL A 188 1.58 -6.57 7.45
C VAL A 188 1.86 -6.20 5.98
N ILE A 189 2.28 -4.95 5.70
CA ILE A 189 2.73 -4.56 4.35
C ILE A 189 3.86 -5.50 3.90
N LYS A 190 4.88 -5.70 4.75
CA LYS A 190 6.00 -6.59 4.46
C LYS A 190 5.55 -8.04 4.22
N TRP A 191 4.63 -8.55 5.02
CA TRP A 191 4.11 -9.91 4.90
C TRP A 191 3.43 -10.17 3.56
N ILE A 192 2.65 -9.20 3.07
CA ILE A 192 2.02 -9.28 1.75
C ILE A 192 3.10 -9.14 0.66
N THR A 193 4.00 -8.16 0.77
CA THR A 193 4.98 -7.91 -0.30
C THR A 193 6.06 -8.98 -0.41
N ASP A 194 6.44 -9.64 0.68
CA ASP A 194 7.30 -10.84 0.65
C ASP A 194 6.62 -12.00 -0.10
N TYR A 195 5.30 -12.14 0.00
CA TYR A 195 4.54 -13.08 -0.82
C TYR A 195 4.43 -12.63 -2.28
N LEU A 196 4.20 -11.34 -2.56
CA LEU A 196 4.15 -10.84 -3.93
C LEU A 196 5.51 -10.98 -4.66
N ILE A 197 6.64 -10.83 -3.94
CA ILE A 197 8.00 -11.14 -4.46
C ILE A 197 8.12 -12.62 -4.84
N LYS A 198 7.65 -13.54 -3.98
CA LYS A 198 7.62 -14.98 -4.27
C LYS A 198 6.73 -15.33 -5.47
N ALA A 199 5.59 -14.63 -5.58
CA ALA A 199 4.62 -14.81 -6.65
C ALA A 199 5.09 -14.27 -8.00
N HIS A 200 6.03 -13.33 -8.03
CA HIS A 200 6.66 -12.79 -9.24
C HIS A 200 8.15 -13.21 -9.29
N PRO A 201 8.47 -14.49 -9.56
CA PRO A 201 9.85 -14.96 -9.67
C PRO A 201 10.56 -14.24 -10.82
N ASP A 202 11.62 -13.49 -10.49
CA ASP A 202 12.40 -12.74 -11.47
C ASP A 202 13.34 -13.66 -12.27
N ASN A 203 13.63 -13.28 -13.51
CA ASN A 203 14.57 -14.00 -14.40
C ASN A 203 16.01 -14.08 -13.85
N ASP A 204 16.32 -13.30 -12.80
CA ASP A 204 17.61 -13.30 -12.12
C ASP A 204 17.67 -14.29 -10.94
N THR A 205 16.57 -14.96 -10.55
CA THR A 205 16.52 -15.96 -9.48
C THR A 205 16.44 -17.38 -10.01
N PHE A 206 17.61 -18.04 -10.10
CA PHE A 206 17.69 -19.46 -10.43
C PHE A 206 17.67 -20.33 -9.18
N TYR A 207 16.68 -21.22 -9.06
CA TYR A 207 16.65 -22.26 -8.03
C TYR A 207 17.49 -23.47 -8.46
N MET A 208 18.50 -23.84 -7.67
CA MET A 208 19.33 -25.02 -7.92
C MET A 208 19.18 -26.07 -6.81
N GLN A 209 18.93 -27.32 -7.20
CA GLN A 209 18.92 -28.46 -6.28
C GLN A 209 20.32 -29.11 -6.24
N PRO A 210 20.92 -29.35 -5.06
CA PRO A 210 22.20 -30.04 -4.96
C PRO A 210 22.07 -31.53 -5.35
N TYR A 211 23.05 -32.05 -6.09
CA TYR A 211 23.13 -33.46 -6.47
C TYR A 211 24.32 -34.14 -5.78
N ASP A 212 24.14 -35.39 -5.32
CA ASP A 212 25.08 -36.17 -4.47
C ASP A 212 26.44 -36.53 -5.12
N ARG A 213 26.81 -35.91 -6.25
CA ARG A 213 28.10 -36.13 -6.94
C ARG A 213 28.83 -34.83 -7.31
N GLY A 214 28.77 -33.83 -6.42
CA GLY A 214 29.71 -32.70 -6.43
C GLY A 214 29.67 -31.80 -7.67
N GLY A 215 28.51 -31.75 -8.36
CA GLY A 215 28.30 -30.92 -9.54
C GLY A 215 26.95 -30.24 -9.50
N LEU A 216 26.95 -28.91 -9.60
CA LEU A 216 25.75 -28.11 -9.83
C LEU A 216 25.44 -28.11 -11.33
N LYS A 217 24.21 -28.46 -11.70
CA LYS A 217 23.74 -28.44 -13.08
C LYS A 217 22.69 -27.34 -13.23
N LEU A 218 22.98 -26.33 -14.03
CA LEU A 218 21.98 -25.34 -14.48
C LEU A 218 20.92 -26.06 -15.34
N SER A 219 19.68 -25.57 -15.34
CA SER A 219 18.66 -26.13 -16.25
C SER A 219 19.07 -25.87 -17.71
N SER A 220 18.47 -26.63 -18.63
CA SER A 220 18.63 -26.42 -20.08
C SER A 220 18.38 -24.98 -20.50
N ASP A 221 17.48 -24.33 -19.80
CA ASP A 221 16.83 -23.08 -20.19
C ASP A 221 17.77 -21.89 -19.90
N VAL A 222 18.59 -21.99 -18.85
CA VAL A 222 19.66 -21.03 -18.53
C VAL A 222 20.74 -21.02 -19.62
N LEU A 223 21.06 -22.19 -20.20
CA LEU A 223 22.08 -22.29 -21.25
C LEU A 223 21.60 -21.73 -22.60
N SER A 224 20.29 -21.74 -22.88
CA SER A 224 19.72 -21.07 -24.06
C SER A 224 19.71 -19.53 -23.97
N CYS A 225 19.76 -18.95 -22.77
CA CYS A 225 19.80 -17.49 -22.59
C CYS A 225 21.18 -16.88 -22.89
N LEU A 226 22.25 -17.68 -22.95
CA LEU A 226 23.57 -17.23 -23.36
C LEU A 226 23.65 -17.23 -24.90
N SER A 227 23.56 -16.03 -25.49
CA SER A 227 23.49 -15.84 -26.94
C SER A 227 24.59 -16.61 -27.72
N PRO A 228 24.25 -17.31 -28.82
CA PRO A 228 25.24 -17.91 -29.72
C PRO A 228 26.14 -16.88 -30.45
N ASP A 229 25.75 -15.59 -30.43
CA ASP A 229 26.52 -14.49 -31.03
C ASP A 229 27.51 -13.81 -30.07
N LEU A 230 27.52 -14.18 -28.77
CA LEU A 230 28.53 -13.68 -27.83
C LEU A 230 29.91 -14.23 -28.22
N ARG A 231 30.75 -13.37 -28.83
CA ARG A 231 32.15 -13.72 -29.08
C ARG A 231 32.84 -13.94 -27.72
N PRO A 232 33.63 -15.02 -27.51
CA PRO A 232 34.19 -15.39 -26.19
C PRO A 232 35.15 -14.39 -25.51
N LEU A 233 35.31 -13.17 -26.05
CA LEU A 233 36.18 -12.11 -25.56
C LEU A 233 35.45 -11.06 -24.71
N GLU A 234 34.11 -11.10 -24.60
CA GLU A 234 33.34 -10.04 -23.93
C GLU A 234 32.89 -10.39 -22.49
N ILE A 235 33.16 -11.60 -21.99
CA ILE A 235 32.93 -11.98 -20.58
C ILE A 235 34.26 -11.97 -19.82
N CYS A 236 34.77 -10.76 -19.53
CA CYS A 236 35.97 -10.56 -18.72
C CYS A 236 35.69 -10.18 -17.26
N SER A 237 34.43 -9.96 -16.88
CA SER A 237 34.01 -9.75 -15.49
C SER A 237 32.54 -10.14 -15.30
N ALA A 238 32.29 -11.19 -14.52
CA ALA A 238 30.98 -11.52 -13.99
C ALA A 238 31.08 -11.51 -12.46
N SER A 239 30.23 -10.70 -11.81
CA SER A 239 30.15 -10.65 -10.36
C SER A 239 29.14 -11.67 -9.89
N LEU A 240 29.60 -12.66 -9.12
CA LEU A 240 28.75 -13.69 -8.53
C LEU A 240 28.40 -13.30 -7.09
N GLU A 241 27.14 -12.98 -6.85
CA GLU A 241 26.64 -12.77 -5.49
C GLU A 241 25.93 -14.05 -5.01
N VAL A 242 26.41 -14.59 -3.88
CA VAL A 242 25.87 -15.81 -3.25
C VAL A 242 25.31 -15.43 -1.89
N VAL A 243 23.99 -15.31 -1.81
CA VAL A 243 23.29 -15.01 -0.56
C VAL A 243 22.95 -16.33 0.14
N ILE A 244 23.58 -16.58 1.29
CA ILE A 244 23.38 -17.80 2.10
C ILE A 244 22.41 -17.48 3.25
N THR A 245 21.16 -17.91 3.12
CA THR A 245 20.19 -17.92 4.21
C THR A 245 20.34 -19.19 5.04
N GLY A 246 20.85 -19.07 6.27
CA GLY A 246 20.91 -20.17 7.24
C GLY A 246 22.30 -20.78 7.47
N ALA A 247 23.05 -20.16 8.39
CA ALA A 247 24.21 -20.70 9.13
C ALA A 247 25.55 -21.00 8.41
N THR A 248 26.61 -20.44 9.00
CA THR A 248 28.05 -20.71 8.80
C THR A 248 28.67 -20.49 7.41
N ARG A 249 29.38 -19.36 7.33
CA ARG A 249 30.44 -18.95 6.38
C ARG A 249 31.05 -20.10 5.55
N LEU A 250 30.70 -20.12 4.26
CA LEU A 250 31.38 -20.87 3.21
C LEU A 250 32.23 -19.89 2.40
N ASP A 251 33.57 -19.96 2.54
CA ASP A 251 34.48 -19.19 1.70
C ASP A 251 34.54 -19.85 0.29
N LEU A 252 33.80 -19.26 -0.66
CA LEU A 252 33.69 -19.75 -2.05
C LEU A 252 34.71 -19.04 -2.96
N GLU A 253 35.51 -19.82 -3.70
CA GLU A 253 36.33 -19.29 -4.81
C GLU A 253 35.60 -19.51 -6.13
N ALA A 254 35.12 -18.41 -6.73
CA ALA A 254 34.55 -18.41 -8.08
C ALA A 254 35.64 -18.11 -9.11
N GLY A 255 36.14 -19.14 -9.80
CA GLY A 255 37.10 -18.99 -10.90
C GLY A 255 36.46 -19.27 -12.26
N VAL A 256 36.51 -18.31 -13.18
CA VAL A 256 36.15 -18.52 -14.59
C VAL A 256 37.35 -19.13 -15.32
N ALA A 257 37.30 -20.45 -15.56
CA ALA A 257 38.36 -21.16 -16.26
C ALA A 257 38.15 -21.14 -17.78
N CYS A 258 38.69 -20.13 -18.47
CA CYS A 258 38.73 -20.06 -19.92
C CYS A 258 39.76 -21.05 -20.50
N GLY A 259 39.38 -22.30 -20.70
CA GLY A 259 40.23 -23.31 -21.35
C GLY A 259 40.34 -23.09 -22.86
N GLU A 260 41.56 -23.00 -23.39
CA GLU A 260 41.82 -22.60 -24.79
C GLU A 260 41.26 -23.54 -25.88
N GLN A 261 40.86 -24.78 -25.53
CA GLN A 261 40.61 -25.85 -26.50
C GLN A 261 39.17 -26.36 -26.64
N ASN A 262 38.16 -25.80 -25.95
CA ASN A 262 36.74 -26.05 -26.33
C ASN A 262 35.80 -24.91 -25.92
N ARG A 263 35.56 -24.00 -26.87
CA ARG A 263 34.85 -22.70 -26.68
C ARG A 263 33.32 -22.82 -26.63
N ARG A 264 32.77 -23.77 -25.87
CA ARG A 264 31.32 -23.89 -25.58
C ARG A 264 30.96 -24.20 -24.12
N ASP A 265 31.95 -24.53 -23.28
CA ASP A 265 31.73 -24.97 -21.90
C ASP A 265 32.21 -23.92 -20.88
N ALA A 266 31.35 -22.98 -20.50
CA ALA A 266 31.58 -22.16 -19.32
C ALA A 266 31.28 -22.98 -18.06
N ARG A 267 32.31 -23.58 -17.43
CA ARG A 267 32.16 -24.42 -16.24
C ARG A 267 32.47 -23.65 -14.96
N PHE A 268 31.42 -23.28 -14.21
CA PHE A 268 31.56 -22.76 -12.85
C PHE A 268 31.91 -23.91 -11.89
N LYS A 269 33.14 -23.92 -11.37
CA LYS A 269 33.58 -24.96 -10.42
C LYS A 269 33.52 -24.44 -8.97
N ILE A 270 32.34 -24.54 -8.36
CA ILE A 270 32.19 -24.35 -6.91
C ILE A 270 32.82 -25.56 -6.19
N SER A 271 33.90 -25.32 -5.45
CA SER A 271 34.58 -26.35 -4.64
C SER A 271 34.45 -26.00 -3.16
N PRO A 272 33.78 -26.82 -2.32
CA PRO A 272 33.77 -26.60 -0.88
C PRO A 272 35.17 -26.81 -0.32
N LYS A 273 35.71 -25.88 0.48
CA LYS A 273 37.01 -26.08 1.13
C LYS A 273 37.00 -27.12 2.27
N ARG A 274 35.82 -27.61 2.71
CA ARG A 274 35.65 -28.72 3.69
C ARG A 274 34.34 -29.51 3.48
N ASP A 275 34.37 -30.81 3.77
CA ASP A 275 33.31 -31.81 3.54
C ASP A 275 32.07 -31.72 4.45
N ARG A 276 31.46 -30.53 4.62
CA ARG A 276 30.20 -30.36 5.37
C ARG A 276 29.28 -29.30 4.78
N ALA A 277 28.70 -29.59 3.61
CA ALA A 277 27.46 -28.95 3.18
C ALA A 277 26.27 -29.82 3.62
N ARG A 278 25.33 -29.27 4.40
CA ARG A 278 24.01 -29.87 4.63
C ARG A 278 23.04 -29.36 3.56
N SER A 279 21.94 -30.09 3.35
CA SER A 279 20.86 -29.71 2.44
C SER A 279 20.31 -28.30 2.74
N GLY A 280 20.38 -27.43 1.74
CA GLY A 280 19.78 -26.09 1.75
C GLY A 280 19.52 -25.64 0.31
N GLN A 281 18.56 -24.73 0.11
CA GLN A 281 18.40 -24.00 -1.15
C GLN A 281 19.44 -22.87 -1.21
N PHE A 282 19.91 -22.58 -2.43
CA PHE A 282 20.86 -21.50 -2.70
C PHE A 282 20.24 -20.52 -3.69
N ARG A 283 20.33 -19.21 -3.43
CA ARG A 283 20.01 -18.16 -4.40
C ARG A 283 21.30 -17.68 -5.07
N LEU A 284 21.28 -17.58 -6.40
CA LEU A 284 22.45 -17.22 -7.20
C LEU A 284 22.06 -16.08 -8.15
N ARG A 285 22.66 -14.89 -7.99
CA ARG A 285 22.39 -13.73 -8.86
C ARG A 285 23.57 -13.54 -9.82
N LEU A 286 23.28 -13.44 -11.13
CA LEU A 286 24.30 -13.31 -12.17
C LEU A 286 24.30 -11.89 -12.77
N LEU A 287 25.20 -11.02 -12.32
CA LEU A 287 25.32 -9.67 -12.85
C LEU A 287 26.31 -9.62 -14.03
N LEU A 288 25.78 -9.44 -15.24
CA LEU A 288 26.55 -9.26 -16.48
C LEU A 288 26.78 -7.77 -16.76
N PHE A 289 28.01 -7.30 -16.58
CA PHE A 289 28.41 -5.92 -16.93
C PHE A 289 29.01 -5.87 -18.34
N SER A 290 28.51 -4.98 -19.19
CA SER A 290 29.14 -4.61 -20.46
C SER A 290 29.56 -3.15 -20.45
N SER A 291 30.81 -2.88 -20.83
CA SER A 291 31.43 -1.54 -20.79
C SER A 291 31.02 -0.60 -21.93
N ARG A 292 30.07 -1.02 -22.77
CA ARG A 292 29.43 -0.21 -23.81
C ARG A 292 27.92 -0.41 -23.69
N GLY A 293 27.16 0.69 -23.74
CA GLY A 293 25.70 0.65 -23.58
C GLY A 293 25.02 -0.34 -24.53
N VAL A 294 24.72 -1.53 -24.03
CA VAL A 294 23.92 -2.52 -24.73
C VAL A 294 22.48 -2.09 -24.62
N LYS A 295 21.88 -1.66 -25.73
CA LYS A 295 20.41 -1.69 -25.82
C LYS A 295 19.99 -3.14 -25.60
N ARG A 296 19.20 -3.41 -24.53
CA ARG A 296 18.54 -4.72 -24.37
C ARG A 296 17.86 -5.06 -25.70
N LYS A 297 18.10 -6.28 -26.19
CA LYS A 297 17.60 -6.76 -27.48
C LYS A 297 16.67 -7.94 -27.24
N ASP A 298 15.49 -7.64 -26.70
CA ASP A 298 14.15 -8.26 -26.80
C ASP A 298 13.99 -9.80 -26.89
N ARG A 299 15.03 -10.61 -26.70
CA ARG A 299 15.03 -12.06 -27.05
C ARG A 299 15.85 -12.97 -26.12
N CYS A 300 16.04 -12.59 -24.86
CA CYS A 300 15.83 -13.60 -23.83
C CYS A 300 14.32 -13.59 -23.60
N SER A 301 13.66 -14.74 -23.71
CA SER A 301 12.26 -14.85 -23.30
C SER A 301 12.21 -14.63 -21.80
N GLU A 302 11.88 -13.40 -21.39
CA GLU A 302 11.64 -13.09 -19.99
C GLU A 302 10.51 -14.01 -19.51
N VAL A 303 10.79 -14.85 -18.51
CA VAL A 303 9.79 -15.60 -17.76
C VAL A 303 8.99 -14.57 -16.97
N ARG A 304 7.98 -13.98 -17.63
CA ARG A 304 7.09 -12.95 -17.09
C ARG A 304 5.86 -13.63 -16.50
N HIS A 305 6.08 -14.43 -15.46
CA HIS A 305 5.00 -15.18 -14.83
C HIS A 305 4.67 -14.58 -13.46
N LEU A 306 3.37 -14.39 -13.19
CA LEU A 306 2.85 -13.94 -11.91
C LEU A 306 1.88 -14.98 -11.36
N CYS A 307 2.17 -15.58 -10.20
CA CYS A 307 1.25 -16.44 -9.48
C CYS A 307 0.18 -15.60 -8.77
N VAL A 308 -0.98 -15.47 -9.41
CA VAL A 308 -2.08 -14.60 -8.97
C VAL A 308 -3.02 -15.24 -7.95
N GLN A 309 -3.00 -16.55 -7.80
CA GLN A 309 -3.84 -17.23 -6.81
C GLN A 309 -3.24 -18.55 -6.35
N VAL A 310 -3.49 -18.90 -5.07
CA VAL A 310 -3.29 -20.25 -4.56
C VAL A 310 -4.55 -20.75 -3.87
N GLY A 311 -4.99 -21.96 -4.27
CA GLY A 311 -6.26 -22.57 -3.91
C GLY A 311 -7.28 -22.48 -5.04
N ASP A 312 -8.03 -23.57 -5.26
CA ASP A 312 -9.22 -23.58 -6.12
C ASP A 312 -10.44 -23.14 -5.28
N PRO A 313 -11.14 -22.05 -5.64
CA PRO A 313 -12.20 -21.51 -4.79
C PRO A 313 -13.39 -22.44 -4.62
N GLN A 314 -13.74 -23.24 -5.64
CA GLN A 314 -14.88 -24.15 -5.56
C GLN A 314 -14.64 -25.23 -4.50
N THR A 315 -13.48 -25.88 -4.53
CA THR A 315 -13.14 -26.95 -3.57
C THR A 315 -12.87 -26.43 -2.15
N ASP A 316 -12.34 -25.21 -1.97
CA ASP A 316 -12.22 -24.59 -0.65
C ASP A 316 -13.58 -24.12 -0.09
N HIS A 317 -14.52 -23.69 -0.95
CA HIS A 317 -15.87 -23.30 -0.55
C HIS A 317 -16.81 -24.49 -0.34
N ASP A 318 -16.54 -25.62 -0.98
CA ASP A 318 -17.11 -26.93 -0.62
C ASP A 318 -16.56 -27.50 0.71
N CYS A 319 -15.73 -26.74 1.44
CA CYS A 319 -15.01 -27.18 2.62
C CYS A 319 -15.11 -26.20 3.80
N TRP A 320 -15.40 -26.72 5.01
CA TRP A 320 -15.40 -25.92 6.23
C TRP A 320 -14.46 -26.54 7.26
N GLN A 321 -13.18 -26.16 7.21
CA GLN A 321 -12.13 -26.62 8.14
C GLN A 321 -11.36 -25.43 8.69
N ARG A 322 -10.43 -25.66 9.61
CA ARG A 322 -9.41 -24.67 9.95
C ARG A 322 -8.31 -24.66 8.89
N ALA A 323 -7.67 -23.51 8.68
CA ALA A 323 -6.55 -23.36 7.73
C ALA A 323 -5.43 -24.38 7.97
N GLU A 324 -5.20 -24.75 9.23
CA GLU A 324 -4.16 -25.68 9.66
C GLU A 324 -4.53 -27.17 9.52
N ASP A 325 -5.80 -27.44 9.14
CA ASP A 325 -6.36 -28.77 8.90
C ASP A 325 -6.77 -29.00 7.44
N VAL A 326 -6.50 -28.02 6.55
CA VAL A 326 -6.76 -28.13 5.11
C VAL A 326 -5.91 -29.25 4.50
N THR A 327 -6.58 -30.23 3.91
CA THR A 327 -5.97 -31.36 3.20
C THR A 327 -6.36 -31.46 1.72
N ILE A 328 -7.26 -30.60 1.26
CA ILE A 328 -7.60 -30.47 -0.16
C ILE A 328 -6.40 -29.91 -0.96
N ALA A 329 -6.36 -30.21 -2.26
CA ALA A 329 -5.33 -29.67 -3.15
C ALA A 329 -5.47 -28.14 -3.27
N ARG A 330 -4.35 -27.43 -3.30
CA ARG A 330 -4.28 -25.97 -3.38
C ARG A 330 -3.50 -25.54 -4.63
N PRO A 331 -4.10 -25.63 -5.83
CA PRO A 331 -3.41 -25.33 -7.09
C PRO A 331 -3.01 -23.85 -7.18
N SER A 332 -1.93 -23.60 -7.91
CA SER A 332 -1.34 -22.27 -8.12
C SER A 332 -1.65 -21.77 -9.53
N TYR A 333 -2.40 -20.67 -9.63
CA TYR A 333 -2.79 -20.07 -10.91
C TYR A 333 -1.77 -19.00 -11.29
N LYS A 334 -1.29 -19.04 -12.54
CA LYS A 334 -0.27 -18.12 -13.07
C LYS A 334 -0.76 -17.34 -14.28
N LEU A 335 -0.38 -16.08 -14.36
CA LEU A 335 -0.43 -15.29 -15.59
C LEU A 335 0.87 -15.46 -16.36
N ASP A 336 0.81 -15.33 -17.68
CA ASP A 336 1.95 -15.30 -18.60
C ASP A 336 1.56 -14.61 -19.92
N SER A 337 2.43 -14.64 -20.94
CA SER A 337 2.16 -14.00 -22.24
C SER A 337 0.98 -14.59 -23.02
N GLU A 338 0.54 -15.80 -22.68
CA GLU A 338 -0.64 -16.46 -23.27
C GLU A 338 -1.87 -16.34 -22.35
N HIS A 339 -1.66 -16.06 -21.06
CA HIS A 339 -2.66 -15.96 -20.00
C HIS A 339 -2.61 -14.55 -19.34
N PRO A 340 -3.22 -13.52 -19.95
CA PRO A 340 -3.11 -12.11 -19.52
C PRO A 340 -3.88 -11.82 -18.22
N GLY A 341 -3.50 -10.73 -17.53
CA GLY A 341 -4.18 -10.27 -16.30
C GLY A 341 -3.57 -8.97 -15.77
N SER A 342 -3.76 -7.90 -16.55
CA SER A 342 -3.24 -6.55 -16.31
C SER A 342 -3.83 -5.87 -15.08
N ASP A 343 -5.03 -6.28 -14.67
CA ASP A 343 -5.68 -5.89 -13.43
C ASP A 343 -4.86 -6.34 -12.21
N VAL A 344 -4.60 -7.66 -12.09
CA VAL A 344 -3.86 -8.21 -10.93
C VAL A 344 -2.37 -7.85 -10.98
N ALA A 345 -1.77 -7.86 -12.16
CA ALA A 345 -0.39 -7.42 -12.34
C ALA A 345 -0.23 -5.92 -12.06
N GLY A 346 -1.17 -5.09 -12.51
CA GLY A 346 -1.22 -3.66 -12.22
C GLY A 346 -1.41 -3.36 -10.74
N GLU A 347 -2.39 -3.97 -10.06
CA GLU A 347 -2.55 -3.77 -8.61
C GLU A 347 -1.34 -4.29 -7.82
N SER A 348 -0.71 -5.39 -8.25
CA SER A 348 0.53 -5.88 -7.63
C SER A 348 1.70 -4.90 -7.81
N ALA A 349 1.80 -4.26 -8.98
CA ALA A 349 2.76 -3.18 -9.24
C ALA A 349 2.48 -1.95 -8.36
N ALA A 350 1.22 -1.54 -8.22
CA ALA A 350 0.81 -0.44 -7.34
C ALA A 350 1.17 -0.72 -5.88
N ALA A 351 0.86 -1.93 -5.39
CA ALA A 351 1.16 -2.38 -4.03
C ALA A 351 2.67 -2.33 -3.72
N MET A 352 3.49 -2.88 -4.61
CA MET A 352 4.94 -2.87 -4.45
C MET A 352 5.55 -1.46 -4.59
N ALA A 353 5.05 -0.62 -5.51
CA ALA A 353 5.50 0.76 -5.67
C ALA A 353 5.18 1.60 -4.41
N ALA A 354 3.95 1.52 -3.91
CA ALA A 354 3.52 2.19 -2.67
C ALA A 354 4.32 1.68 -1.46
N ALA A 355 4.49 0.36 -1.32
CA ALA A 355 5.31 -0.22 -0.25
C ALA A 355 6.79 0.20 -0.34
N SER A 356 7.36 0.31 -1.56
CA SER A 356 8.74 0.78 -1.74
C SER A 356 8.96 2.17 -1.14
N LEU A 357 7.97 3.07 -1.22
CA LEU A 357 8.03 4.39 -0.60
C LEU A 357 8.02 4.29 0.94
N VAL A 358 7.26 3.37 1.53
CA VAL A 358 7.22 3.14 2.99
C VAL A 358 8.60 2.74 3.51
N PHE A 359 9.22 1.71 2.92
CA PHE A 359 10.55 1.25 3.34
C PHE A 359 11.70 2.21 2.97
N ARG A 360 11.44 3.21 2.12
CA ARG A 360 12.40 4.26 1.75
C ARG A 360 12.36 5.47 2.70
N GLN A 361 11.38 5.58 3.61
CA GLN A 361 11.25 6.67 4.57
C GLN A 361 12.48 6.73 5.50
N LYS A 362 13.31 7.76 5.34
CA LYS A 362 14.58 7.86 6.07
C LYS A 362 14.40 8.17 7.55
N GLY A 363 15.20 7.51 8.40
CA GLY A 363 15.21 7.73 9.84
C GLY A 363 14.01 7.15 10.59
N THR A 364 13.21 6.29 9.95
CA THR A 364 12.21 5.48 10.63
C THR A 364 12.82 4.18 11.14
N ALA A 365 12.12 3.47 12.05
CA ALA A 365 12.55 2.15 12.50
C ALA A 365 12.42 1.05 11.42
N HIS A 366 11.75 1.36 10.31
CA HIS A 366 11.46 0.47 9.19
C HIS A 366 12.17 0.85 7.89
N GLU A 367 13.20 1.71 7.95
CA GLU A 367 14.02 2.03 6.78
C GLU A 367 14.79 0.80 6.29
N ASP A 368 14.47 0.35 5.07
CA ASP A 368 15.21 -0.69 4.35
C ASP A 368 15.29 -0.32 2.86
N GLN A 369 16.36 0.38 2.51
CA GLN A 369 16.60 0.83 1.13
C GLN A 369 16.77 -0.34 0.15
N ALA A 370 17.34 -1.47 0.59
CA ALA A 370 17.58 -2.63 -0.27
C ALA A 370 16.27 -3.38 -0.57
N TYR A 371 15.39 -3.50 0.43
CA TYR A 371 14.05 -4.03 0.24
C TYR A 371 13.18 -3.08 -0.59
N ALA A 372 13.27 -1.75 -0.37
CA ALA A 372 12.59 -0.75 -1.19
C ALA A 372 13.00 -0.83 -2.68
N ASP A 373 14.30 -0.98 -2.97
CA ASP A 373 14.81 -1.14 -4.34
C ASP A 373 14.36 -2.48 -4.97
N LEU A 374 14.30 -3.56 -4.20
CA LEU A 374 13.76 -4.85 -4.65
C LEU A 374 12.28 -4.73 -5.03
N LEU A 375 11.45 -4.16 -4.14
CA LEU A 375 10.03 -3.93 -4.40
C LEU A 375 9.81 -3.09 -5.64
N LEU A 376 10.56 -1.99 -5.79
CA LEU A 376 10.45 -1.11 -6.94
C LEU A 376 10.84 -1.83 -8.24
N SER A 377 11.86 -2.70 -8.21
CA SER A 377 12.26 -3.51 -9.37
C SER A 377 11.17 -4.49 -9.81
N HIS A 378 10.50 -5.17 -8.87
CA HIS A 378 9.36 -6.03 -9.22
C HIS A 378 8.15 -5.20 -9.67
N ALA A 379 7.90 -4.03 -9.07
CA ALA A 379 6.80 -3.14 -9.46
C ALA A 379 6.89 -2.68 -10.91
N VAL A 380 8.09 -2.26 -11.35
CA VAL A 380 8.34 -1.89 -12.76
C VAL A 380 8.10 -3.08 -13.69
N GLY A 381 8.67 -4.25 -13.39
CA GLY A 381 8.49 -5.45 -14.24
C GLY A 381 7.03 -5.93 -14.32
N LEU A 382 6.26 -5.79 -13.24
CA LEU A 382 4.82 -6.10 -13.22
C LEU A 382 4.00 -5.11 -14.04
N TYR A 383 4.37 -3.82 -14.02
CA TYR A 383 3.74 -2.80 -14.86
C TYR A 383 4.02 -3.02 -16.34
N ASP A 384 5.28 -3.32 -16.69
CA ASP A 384 5.67 -3.63 -18.07
C ASP A 384 4.92 -4.88 -18.57
N PHE A 385 4.83 -5.93 -17.75
CA PHE A 385 4.01 -7.11 -18.05
C PHE A 385 2.52 -6.76 -18.23
N ALA A 386 1.91 -6.01 -17.30
CA ALA A 386 0.50 -5.60 -17.35
C ALA A 386 0.18 -4.74 -18.58
N SER A 387 1.08 -3.83 -18.96
CA SER A 387 0.87 -2.89 -20.06
C SER A 387 1.12 -3.52 -21.44
N GLU A 388 2.04 -4.48 -21.56
CA GLU A 388 2.32 -5.22 -22.80
C GLU A 388 1.36 -6.40 -23.03
N THR A 389 0.91 -7.08 -21.97
CA THR A 389 0.14 -8.34 -22.02
C THR A 389 -1.30 -8.11 -21.58
N GLN A 390 -2.06 -7.34 -22.38
CA GLN A 390 -3.35 -6.78 -21.96
C GLN A 390 -4.51 -7.78 -21.92
N GLY A 391 -5.18 -7.85 -20.76
CA GLY A 391 -6.41 -8.61 -20.52
C GLY A 391 -6.80 -8.59 -19.04
N THR A 392 -8.01 -9.03 -18.70
CA THR A 392 -8.45 -9.21 -17.31
C THR A 392 -8.16 -10.63 -16.83
N PHE A 393 -7.71 -10.77 -15.59
CA PHE A 393 -7.46 -12.08 -14.96
C PHE A 393 -8.70 -12.97 -14.95
N SER A 394 -9.89 -12.39 -14.75
CA SER A 394 -11.13 -13.14 -14.67
C SER A 394 -11.70 -13.55 -16.04
N ASP A 395 -11.19 -13.03 -17.16
CA ASP A 395 -11.44 -13.61 -18.49
C ASP A 395 -10.47 -14.76 -18.80
N THR A 396 -9.23 -14.67 -18.30
CA THR A 396 -8.22 -15.73 -18.38
C THR A 396 -8.58 -16.96 -17.52
N PHE A 397 -9.19 -16.74 -16.36
CA PHE A 397 -9.73 -17.79 -15.48
C PHE A 397 -11.23 -17.56 -15.21
N PRO A 398 -12.13 -17.95 -16.14
CA PRO A 398 -13.57 -17.69 -16.03
C PRO A 398 -14.25 -18.25 -14.76
N GLU A 399 -13.68 -19.29 -14.15
CA GLU A 399 -14.13 -19.82 -12.85
C GLU A 399 -14.05 -18.79 -11.71
N MET A 400 -13.13 -17.81 -11.82
CA MET A 400 -12.90 -16.79 -10.79
C MET A 400 -13.95 -15.67 -10.80
N GLN A 401 -14.73 -15.55 -11.88
CA GLN A 401 -15.79 -14.55 -12.03
C GLN A 401 -16.91 -14.66 -10.98
N ARG A 402 -17.01 -15.80 -10.26
CA ARG A 402 -17.97 -15.97 -9.16
C ARG A 402 -17.53 -15.35 -7.84
N TYR A 403 -16.25 -14.99 -7.74
CA TYR A 403 -15.59 -14.54 -6.50
C TYR A 403 -15.04 -13.12 -6.67
N TYR A 404 -14.12 -12.96 -7.62
CA TYR A 404 -13.43 -11.70 -7.93
C TYR A 404 -13.47 -11.45 -9.44
N ASN A 405 -14.67 -11.12 -9.95
CA ASN A 405 -14.83 -10.69 -11.33
C ASN A 405 -14.31 -9.25 -11.51
N SER A 406 -13.29 -9.11 -12.34
CA SER A 406 -12.77 -7.81 -12.76
C SER A 406 -13.71 -7.14 -13.77
N THR A 407 -14.01 -5.86 -13.58
CA THR A 407 -14.80 -5.06 -14.53
C THR A 407 -13.95 -4.41 -15.63
N GLY A 408 -12.62 -4.50 -15.53
CA GLY A 408 -11.65 -3.95 -16.46
C GLY A 408 -10.24 -3.97 -15.85
N PHE A 409 -9.23 -3.63 -16.65
CA PHE A 409 -7.85 -3.47 -16.19
C PHE A 409 -7.32 -2.03 -16.37
N GLN A 410 -8.15 -1.17 -16.97
CA GLN A 410 -7.74 0.12 -17.51
C GLN A 410 -7.38 1.12 -16.41
N ASP A 411 -8.04 1.01 -15.26
CA ASP A 411 -7.79 1.86 -14.11
C ASP A 411 -6.68 1.34 -13.19
N GLU A 412 -6.37 0.05 -13.18
CA GLU A 412 -5.15 -0.50 -12.59
C GLU A 412 -3.92 -0.05 -13.34
N LEU A 413 -3.96 0.04 -14.66
CA LEU A 413 -2.87 0.65 -15.44
C LEU A 413 -2.66 2.13 -15.09
N LEU A 414 -3.73 2.90 -14.86
CA LEU A 414 -3.59 4.28 -14.38
C LEU A 414 -3.10 4.36 -12.93
N TRP A 415 -3.56 3.46 -12.07
CA TRP A 415 -3.25 3.39 -10.64
C TRP A 415 -1.79 3.03 -10.40
N SER A 416 -1.33 1.96 -11.03
CA SER A 416 0.07 1.51 -10.98
C SER A 416 1.04 2.52 -11.58
N ALA A 417 0.72 3.13 -12.73
CA ALA A 417 1.51 4.24 -13.27
C ALA A 417 1.54 5.44 -12.31
N THR A 418 0.43 5.78 -11.65
CA THR A 418 0.41 6.87 -10.65
C THR A 418 1.33 6.56 -9.46
N TRP A 419 1.30 5.33 -8.93
CA TRP A 419 2.18 4.91 -7.84
C TRP A 419 3.65 4.83 -8.27
N LEU A 420 3.94 4.32 -9.47
CA LEU A 420 5.29 4.27 -10.02
C LEU A 420 5.85 5.68 -10.26
N TYR A 421 5.04 6.63 -10.75
CA TYR A 421 5.45 8.04 -10.82
C TYR A 421 5.86 8.58 -9.44
N HIS A 422 5.05 8.32 -8.40
CA HIS A 422 5.39 8.75 -7.05
C HIS A 422 6.62 8.02 -6.45
N ALA A 423 6.84 6.76 -6.80
CA ALA A 423 7.97 5.95 -6.30
C ALA A 423 9.30 6.24 -7.01
N THR A 424 9.26 6.60 -8.30
CA THR A 424 10.46 6.78 -9.15
C THR A 424 10.79 8.24 -9.45
N GLY A 425 9.77 9.11 -9.52
CA GLY A 425 9.88 10.42 -10.16
C GLY A 425 10.03 10.37 -11.69
N ASP A 426 9.90 9.19 -12.33
CA ASP A 426 10.03 9.04 -13.77
C ASP A 426 8.80 9.64 -14.47
N GLN A 427 9.08 10.63 -15.32
CA GLN A 427 8.08 11.40 -16.04
C GLN A 427 7.26 10.56 -17.03
N SER A 428 7.78 9.42 -17.52
CA SER A 428 7.06 8.55 -18.46
C SER A 428 5.76 7.98 -17.88
N TYR A 429 5.73 7.64 -16.59
CA TYR A 429 4.50 7.21 -15.92
C TYR A 429 3.48 8.34 -15.77
N LEU A 430 3.94 9.57 -15.49
CA LEU A 430 3.06 10.74 -15.48
C LEU A 430 2.54 11.07 -16.89
N ASP A 431 3.36 10.89 -17.93
CA ASP A 431 2.98 11.08 -19.33
C ASP A 431 1.95 10.03 -19.80
N GLN A 432 1.98 8.80 -19.27
CA GLN A 432 0.94 7.80 -19.53
C GLN A 432 -0.43 8.23 -18.96
N VAL A 433 -0.49 8.58 -17.67
CA VAL A 433 -1.75 9.02 -17.03
C VAL A 433 -2.22 10.42 -17.50
N THR A 434 -1.33 11.23 -18.09
CA THR A 434 -1.71 12.53 -18.69
C THR A 434 -1.77 12.51 -20.22
N GLY A 435 -1.62 11.33 -20.82
CA GLY A 435 -1.73 11.08 -22.26
C GLY A 435 -3.09 10.48 -22.66
N SER A 436 -3.08 9.71 -23.75
CA SER A 436 -4.29 9.07 -24.31
C SER A 436 -4.91 8.01 -23.40
N GLN A 437 -4.11 7.32 -22.58
CA GLN A 437 -4.64 6.39 -21.57
C GLN A 437 -5.44 7.15 -20.50
N GLY A 438 -4.91 8.28 -20.00
CA GLY A 438 -5.65 9.18 -19.11
C GLY A 438 -6.98 9.66 -19.70
N GLU A 439 -6.97 10.08 -20.97
CA GLU A 439 -8.18 10.51 -21.68
C GLU A 439 -9.24 9.40 -21.81
N LEU A 440 -8.80 8.17 -22.10
CA LEU A 440 -9.68 7.03 -22.36
C LEU A 440 -10.19 6.35 -21.08
N TYR A 441 -9.32 6.23 -20.07
CA TYR A 441 -9.54 5.41 -18.87
C TYR A 441 -9.84 6.24 -17.62
N GLY A 442 -9.35 7.48 -17.55
CA GLY A 442 -9.39 8.34 -16.36
C GLY A 442 -10.78 8.81 -15.95
N ALA A 443 -11.81 8.53 -16.77
CA ALA A 443 -13.22 8.80 -16.49
C ALA A 443 -13.53 10.26 -16.07
N TRP A 444 -12.73 11.21 -16.58
CA TRP A 444 -12.75 12.60 -16.13
C TRP A 444 -14.12 13.26 -16.24
N GLY A 445 -14.40 14.15 -15.30
CA GLY A 445 -15.64 14.91 -15.23
C GLY A 445 -16.85 14.11 -14.72
N LYS A 446 -16.71 12.82 -14.41
CA LYS A 446 -17.70 12.01 -13.69
C LYS A 446 -17.53 12.17 -12.17
N ALA A 447 -18.37 11.51 -11.38
CA ALA A 447 -18.21 11.35 -9.93
C ALA A 447 -18.11 9.84 -9.61
N PRO A 448 -16.90 9.25 -9.64
CA PRO A 448 -16.71 7.81 -9.44
C PRO A 448 -16.90 7.44 -7.96
N LEU A 449 -18.14 7.15 -7.56
CA LEU A 449 -18.49 6.71 -6.20
C LEU A 449 -18.09 5.26 -5.89
N TRP A 450 -17.59 4.54 -6.88
CA TRP A 450 -17.04 3.20 -6.68
C TRP A 450 -15.53 3.32 -6.52
N PHE A 451 -15.04 2.88 -5.36
CA PHE A 451 -13.63 2.64 -5.10
C PHE A 451 -13.52 1.32 -4.33
N SER A 452 -12.83 0.32 -4.88
CA SER A 452 -12.66 -0.99 -4.25
C SER A 452 -11.43 -1.71 -4.83
N TRP A 453 -11.26 -2.99 -4.48
CA TRP A 453 -10.34 -3.91 -5.14
C TRP A 453 -10.59 -4.07 -6.65
N ASP A 454 -11.71 -3.58 -7.19
CA ASP A 454 -12.10 -3.65 -8.60
C ASP A 454 -11.83 -2.31 -9.29
N ASP A 455 -12.65 -1.26 -9.09
CA ASP A 455 -12.43 0.06 -9.71
C ASP A 455 -11.56 0.99 -8.84
N LYS A 456 -10.44 1.44 -9.39
CA LYS A 456 -9.43 2.33 -8.76
C LYS A 456 -9.56 3.79 -9.20
N ARG A 457 -10.44 4.13 -10.15
CA ARG A 457 -10.50 5.47 -10.78
C ARG A 457 -10.65 6.59 -9.78
N ALA A 458 -11.44 6.39 -8.74
CA ALA A 458 -11.64 7.34 -7.65
C ALA A 458 -10.34 7.65 -6.88
N GLY A 459 -9.58 6.61 -6.53
CA GLY A 459 -8.25 6.72 -5.93
C GLY A 459 -7.26 7.47 -6.82
N VAL A 460 -7.24 7.14 -8.12
CA VAL A 460 -6.43 7.84 -9.13
C VAL A 460 -6.76 9.34 -9.19
N GLN A 461 -8.05 9.74 -9.14
CA GLN A 461 -8.40 11.18 -9.14
C GLN A 461 -7.83 11.89 -7.91
N VAL A 462 -7.99 11.31 -6.72
CA VAL A 462 -7.52 11.90 -5.46
C VAL A 462 -6.00 11.95 -5.43
N LEU A 463 -5.31 10.86 -5.76
CA LEU A 463 -3.85 10.80 -5.71
C LEU A 463 -3.19 11.76 -6.73
N LEU A 464 -3.68 11.83 -7.98
CA LEU A 464 -3.15 12.80 -8.96
C LEU A 464 -3.57 14.26 -8.66
N SER A 465 -4.68 14.49 -7.97
CA SER A 465 -5.03 15.85 -7.51
C SER A 465 -3.99 16.42 -6.55
N ARG A 466 -3.31 15.57 -5.76
CA ARG A 466 -2.18 15.94 -4.88
C ARG A 466 -1.11 16.69 -5.65
N THR A 467 -0.70 16.17 -6.80
CA THR A 467 0.30 16.78 -7.67
C THR A 467 -0.13 18.19 -8.08
N GLN A 468 -1.39 18.36 -8.48
CA GLN A 468 -1.93 19.67 -8.86
C GLN A 468 -2.10 20.65 -7.69
N LEU A 469 -2.40 20.16 -6.48
CA LEU A 469 -2.63 20.98 -5.28
C LEU A 469 -1.32 21.39 -4.58
N LEU A 470 -0.35 20.47 -4.45
CA LEU A 470 0.86 20.66 -3.64
C LEU A 470 2.09 21.06 -4.46
N LYS A 471 2.17 20.64 -5.73
CA LYS A 471 3.27 20.98 -6.65
C LYS A 471 2.70 21.44 -8.01
N PRO A 472 1.93 22.56 -8.06
CA PRO A 472 1.16 22.93 -9.24
C PRO A 472 2.06 23.08 -10.48
N ILE A 473 1.75 22.33 -11.55
CA ILE A 473 2.42 22.53 -12.84
C ILE A 473 1.83 23.81 -13.45
N THR A 474 2.52 24.94 -13.26
CA THR A 474 2.07 26.28 -13.67
C THR A 474 2.32 26.61 -15.14
N ASN A 475 3.01 25.73 -15.87
CA ASN A 475 3.17 25.86 -17.31
C ASN A 475 1.86 25.48 -18.01
N ASN A 476 1.38 26.34 -18.93
CA ASN A 476 0.18 26.10 -19.76
C ASN A 476 0.43 25.02 -20.84
N ASN A 477 0.83 23.81 -20.43
CA ASN A 477 0.99 22.65 -21.28
C ASN A 477 -0.21 21.69 -21.13
N LEU A 478 -0.32 20.73 -22.05
CA LEU A 478 -1.42 19.77 -22.08
C LEU A 478 -1.48 18.92 -20.80
N GLN A 479 -0.33 18.58 -20.23
CA GLN A 479 -0.20 17.78 -19.01
C GLN A 479 -0.81 18.48 -17.78
N ALA A 480 -0.53 19.77 -17.57
CA ALA A 480 -1.17 20.55 -16.51
C ALA A 480 -2.70 20.58 -16.66
N SER A 481 -3.20 20.66 -17.89
CA SER A 481 -4.64 20.61 -18.18
C SER A 481 -5.26 19.23 -17.88
N LYS A 482 -4.51 18.13 -18.02
CA LYS A 482 -4.96 16.78 -17.64
C LYS A 482 -4.93 16.57 -16.12
N LEU A 483 -3.89 17.03 -15.42
CA LEU A 483 -3.85 17.02 -13.95
C LEU A 483 -4.99 17.85 -13.33
N LEU A 484 -5.32 19.00 -13.93
CA LEU A 484 -6.52 19.76 -13.55
C LEU A 484 -7.82 18.95 -13.77
N SER A 485 -7.88 18.12 -14.81
CA SER A 485 -9.03 17.23 -15.06
C SER A 485 -9.19 16.17 -13.98
N TYR A 486 -8.08 15.57 -13.49
CA TYR A 486 -8.11 14.70 -12.30
C TYR A 486 -8.60 15.45 -11.06
N LYS A 487 -8.05 16.63 -10.75
CA LYS A 487 -8.49 17.47 -9.62
C LYS A 487 -9.98 17.84 -9.70
N THR A 488 -10.47 18.26 -10.87
CA THR A 488 -11.90 18.59 -11.08
C THR A 488 -12.81 17.36 -10.92
N THR A 489 -12.31 16.16 -11.21
CA THR A 489 -13.06 14.91 -11.02
C THR A 489 -13.04 14.48 -9.55
N ALA A 490 -11.93 14.71 -8.83
CA ALA A 490 -11.87 14.55 -7.37
C ALA A 490 -12.83 15.53 -6.67
N ASP A 491 -12.88 16.81 -7.07
CA ASP A 491 -13.89 17.77 -6.56
C ASP A 491 -15.32 17.21 -6.74
N LYS A 492 -15.65 16.73 -7.95
CA LYS A 492 -16.97 16.15 -8.23
C LYS A 492 -17.29 14.91 -7.39
N LEU A 493 -16.30 14.07 -7.10
CA LEU A 493 -16.45 12.96 -6.17
C LEU A 493 -16.78 13.47 -4.76
N MET A 494 -16.02 14.42 -4.22
CA MET A 494 -16.28 14.96 -2.88
C MET A 494 -17.63 15.68 -2.80
N CYS A 495 -18.00 16.42 -3.84
CA CYS A 495 -19.32 17.03 -3.98
C CYS A 495 -20.46 15.99 -4.09
N ALA A 496 -20.19 14.75 -4.47
CA ALA A 496 -21.17 13.65 -4.43
C ALA A 496 -21.21 12.93 -3.07
N LEU A 497 -20.11 12.98 -2.31
CA LEU A 497 -19.97 12.37 -0.98
C LEU A 497 -20.48 13.27 0.16
N LEU A 498 -20.50 14.59 0.02
CA LEU A 498 -21.05 15.49 1.04
C LEU A 498 -22.59 15.50 1.01
N PRO A 499 -23.30 15.20 2.12
CA PRO A 499 -24.76 15.07 2.12
C PRO A 499 -25.50 16.40 1.85
N ASN A 500 -24.91 17.53 2.26
CA ASN A 500 -25.47 18.87 2.08
C ASN A 500 -25.00 19.54 0.77
N SER A 501 -24.51 18.76 -0.19
CA SER A 501 -24.08 19.25 -1.51
C SER A 501 -25.24 19.28 -2.51
N PRO A 502 -25.33 20.29 -3.40
CA PRO A 502 -26.32 20.29 -4.48
C PRO A 502 -26.21 19.12 -5.47
N THR A 503 -25.08 18.40 -5.44
CA THR A 503 -24.84 17.17 -6.24
C THR A 503 -24.64 15.93 -5.37
N ALA A 504 -25.11 15.96 -4.11
CA ALA A 504 -25.03 14.82 -3.20
C ALA A 504 -25.64 13.57 -3.83
N SER A 505 -24.97 12.43 -3.65
CA SER A 505 -25.44 11.17 -4.21
C SER A 505 -26.58 10.56 -3.38
N ALA A 506 -27.57 10.01 -4.09
CA ALA A 506 -28.60 9.16 -3.51
C ALA A 506 -28.10 7.76 -3.09
N ARG A 507 -26.82 7.42 -3.34
CA ARG A 507 -26.18 6.16 -2.91
C ARG A 507 -25.82 6.20 -1.41
N ARG A 508 -26.84 6.33 -0.57
CA ARG A 508 -26.73 6.46 0.89
C ARG A 508 -27.96 5.91 1.60
N THR A 509 -27.79 5.27 2.76
CA THR A 509 -28.90 4.85 3.64
C THR A 509 -29.59 6.04 4.30
N ALA A 510 -30.75 5.83 4.94
CA ALA A 510 -31.49 6.88 5.63
C ALA A 510 -30.72 7.46 6.84
N GLY A 511 -30.06 6.61 7.63
CA GLY A 511 -29.13 6.98 8.71
C GLY A 511 -27.75 7.49 8.23
N GLY A 512 -27.50 7.54 6.93
CA GLY A 512 -26.41 8.34 6.36
C GLY A 512 -25.15 7.62 5.90
N MET A 513 -25.12 6.28 5.88
CA MET A 513 -24.00 5.48 5.38
C MET A 513 -23.93 5.50 3.85
N ILE A 514 -22.77 5.82 3.25
CA ILE A 514 -22.55 5.64 1.81
C ILE A 514 -22.74 4.16 1.46
N TRP A 515 -23.68 3.88 0.55
CA TRP A 515 -24.12 2.53 0.21
C TRP A 515 -24.25 2.40 -1.31
N VAL A 516 -23.44 1.54 -1.90
CA VAL A 516 -23.28 1.42 -3.37
C VAL A 516 -23.61 0.01 -3.88
N SER A 517 -23.31 -1.02 -3.09
CA SER A 517 -23.56 -2.43 -3.38
C SER A 517 -24.06 -3.13 -2.11
N GLN A 518 -24.87 -4.18 -2.26
CA GLN A 518 -25.29 -5.05 -1.13
C GLN A 518 -24.21 -6.03 -0.70
N TRP A 519 -23.26 -6.35 -1.60
CA TRP A 519 -22.14 -7.24 -1.31
C TRP A 519 -21.04 -6.42 -0.65
N SER A 520 -20.79 -6.67 0.64
CA SER A 520 -19.81 -5.92 1.44
C SER A 520 -19.99 -4.40 1.37
N ALA A 521 -21.20 -3.89 1.62
CA ALA A 521 -21.53 -2.46 1.60
C ALA A 521 -20.50 -1.55 2.29
N SER A 522 -19.94 -2.00 3.43
CA SER A 522 -18.86 -1.34 4.19
C SER A 522 -17.65 -0.94 3.33
N VAL A 523 -17.31 -1.67 2.25
CA VAL A 523 -16.16 -1.35 1.38
C VAL A 523 -16.28 0.04 0.80
N HIS A 524 -17.46 0.41 0.32
CA HIS A 524 -17.69 1.70 -0.30
C HIS A 524 -17.78 2.82 0.74
N THR A 525 -18.29 2.51 1.94
CA THR A 525 -18.31 3.42 3.08
C THR A 525 -16.90 3.79 3.52
N VAL A 526 -16.06 2.79 3.83
CA VAL A 526 -14.71 2.99 4.38
C VAL A 526 -13.78 3.61 3.33
N ASN A 527 -13.85 3.15 2.07
CA ASN A 527 -13.04 3.69 0.99
C ASN A 527 -13.43 5.12 0.62
N SER A 528 -14.72 5.46 0.58
CA SER A 528 -15.17 6.85 0.32
C SER A 528 -14.79 7.81 1.45
N ALA A 529 -14.89 7.36 2.70
CA ALA A 529 -14.47 8.13 3.87
C ALA A 529 -12.95 8.37 3.88
N PHE A 530 -12.15 7.35 3.57
CA PHE A 530 -10.70 7.47 3.43
C PHE A 530 -10.31 8.47 2.32
N LEU A 531 -10.90 8.36 1.12
CA LEU A 531 -10.64 9.31 0.03
C LEU A 531 -11.03 10.75 0.40
N ALA A 532 -12.13 10.95 1.12
CA ALA A 532 -12.54 12.27 1.58
C ALA A 532 -11.61 12.84 2.67
N LEU A 533 -11.06 11.99 3.52
CA LEU A 533 -10.06 12.37 4.52
C LEU A 533 -8.74 12.79 3.84
N VAL A 534 -8.19 11.95 2.97
CA VAL A 534 -6.96 12.25 2.24
C VAL A 534 -7.11 13.52 1.40
N TYR A 535 -8.24 13.70 0.71
CA TYR A 535 -8.50 14.91 -0.07
C TYR A 535 -8.72 16.16 0.80
N SER A 536 -9.31 16.03 1.99
CA SER A 536 -9.33 17.13 2.99
C SER A 536 -7.92 17.60 3.28
N ASP A 537 -7.03 16.67 3.60
CA ASP A 537 -5.68 16.99 4.07
C ASP A 537 -4.81 17.56 2.91
N TYR A 538 -5.05 17.11 1.66
CA TYR A 538 -4.50 17.73 0.45
C TYR A 538 -5.02 19.16 0.19
N LEU A 539 -6.32 19.41 0.39
CA LEU A 539 -6.90 20.76 0.27
C LEU A 539 -6.32 21.70 1.33
N GLU A 540 -6.17 21.22 2.58
CA GLU A 540 -5.61 22.00 3.67
C GLU A 540 -4.13 22.38 3.42
N ALA A 541 -3.28 21.41 3.07
CA ALA A 541 -1.90 21.67 2.72
C ALA A 541 -1.75 22.55 1.46
N GLY A 542 -2.64 22.39 0.47
CA GLY A 542 -2.76 23.27 -0.70
C GLY A 542 -3.41 24.63 -0.43
N LYS A 543 -3.84 24.92 0.81
CA LYS A 543 -4.56 26.14 1.23
C LYS A 543 -5.79 26.44 0.35
N SER A 544 -6.50 25.39 -0.02
CA SER A 544 -7.64 25.39 -0.94
C SER A 544 -8.95 25.02 -0.24
N SER A 545 -10.05 25.07 -0.98
CA SER A 545 -11.36 24.61 -0.55
C SER A 545 -12.04 23.87 -1.69
N LEU A 546 -13.04 23.05 -1.35
CA LEU A 546 -13.86 22.37 -2.34
C LEU A 546 -14.95 23.32 -2.84
N THR A 547 -15.11 23.47 -4.15
CA THR A 547 -16.20 24.25 -4.76
C THR A 547 -17.12 23.33 -5.55
N CYS A 548 -18.38 23.24 -5.15
CA CYS A 548 -19.42 22.46 -5.79
C CYS A 548 -20.36 23.35 -6.65
N SER A 549 -21.28 22.69 -7.37
CA SER A 549 -22.29 23.36 -8.20
C SER A 549 -23.02 24.49 -7.49
N GLY A 550 -23.38 25.54 -8.23
CA GLY A 550 -24.04 26.73 -7.66
C GLY A 550 -23.12 27.64 -6.84
N GLY A 551 -21.80 27.40 -6.81
CA GLY A 551 -20.84 28.21 -6.06
C GLY A 551 -20.76 27.86 -4.57
N ASN A 552 -21.29 26.70 -4.17
CA ASN A 552 -21.24 26.24 -2.78
C ASN A 552 -19.81 25.82 -2.43
N VAL A 553 -19.23 26.46 -1.40
CA VAL A 553 -17.85 26.21 -0.96
C VAL A 553 -17.86 25.42 0.34
N TYR A 554 -17.08 24.33 0.38
CA TYR A 554 -16.89 23.48 1.55
C TYR A 554 -15.42 23.51 1.98
N LYS A 555 -15.19 23.69 3.28
CA LYS A 555 -13.87 23.68 3.90
C LYS A 555 -13.36 22.24 4.09
N PRO A 556 -12.03 22.01 4.16
CA PRO A 556 -11.45 20.69 4.44
C PRO A 556 -12.09 19.97 5.64
N ASN A 557 -12.29 20.68 6.75
CA ASN A 557 -12.90 20.13 7.95
C ASN A 557 -14.32 19.56 7.76
N GLN A 558 -15.07 19.97 6.73
CA GLN A 558 -16.38 19.39 6.40
C GLN A 558 -16.26 18.04 5.71
N LEU A 559 -15.21 17.82 4.91
CA LEU A 559 -14.88 16.51 4.33
C LEU A 559 -14.37 15.56 5.43
N ARG A 560 -13.52 16.08 6.33
CA ARG A 560 -13.06 15.36 7.53
C ARG A 560 -14.21 14.95 8.46
N TRP A 561 -15.19 15.84 8.66
CA TRP A 561 -16.42 15.52 9.43
C TRP A 561 -17.32 14.50 8.71
N PHE A 562 -17.42 14.56 7.39
CA PHE A 562 -18.06 13.48 6.62
C PHE A 562 -17.34 12.14 6.84
N ALA A 563 -16.01 12.09 6.73
CA ALA A 563 -15.24 10.87 6.99
C ALA A 563 -15.48 10.34 8.43
N TYR A 564 -15.47 11.22 9.44
CA TYR A 564 -15.85 10.91 10.82
C TYR A 564 -17.25 10.27 10.88
N SER A 565 -18.26 10.87 10.26
CA SER A 565 -19.65 10.36 10.30
C SER A 565 -19.79 8.94 9.75
N GLN A 566 -18.96 8.56 8.77
CA GLN A 566 -18.96 7.22 8.21
C GLN A 566 -18.33 6.20 9.18
N VAL A 567 -17.24 6.58 9.85
CA VAL A 567 -16.65 5.77 10.93
C VAL A 567 -17.61 5.63 12.12
N ASP A 568 -18.21 6.73 12.56
CA ASP A 568 -19.17 6.75 13.67
C ASP A 568 -20.38 5.85 13.39
N TYR A 569 -20.91 5.88 12.16
CA TYR A 569 -21.92 4.93 11.70
C TYR A 569 -21.42 3.48 11.76
N LEU A 570 -20.21 3.19 11.25
CA LEU A 570 -19.64 1.83 11.27
C LEU A 570 -19.34 1.32 12.69
N LEU A 571 -19.07 2.19 13.65
CA LEU A 571 -18.68 1.83 15.03
C LEU A 571 -19.83 1.83 16.04
N GLY A 572 -21.03 2.31 15.66
CA GLY A 572 -22.24 2.13 16.49
C GLY A 572 -23.33 3.18 16.33
N ASN A 573 -23.05 4.34 15.74
CA ASN A 573 -24.05 5.40 15.53
C ASN A 573 -24.91 5.15 14.28
N ASN A 574 -25.55 3.99 14.25
CA ASN A 574 -26.45 3.52 13.20
C ASN A 574 -27.81 3.11 13.82
N PRO A 575 -28.82 2.73 13.02
CA PRO A 575 -30.12 2.29 13.55
C PRO A 575 -30.07 1.01 14.39
N MET A 576 -29.13 0.09 14.09
CA MET A 576 -28.95 -1.17 14.83
C MET A 576 -28.25 -1.00 16.18
N LYS A 577 -27.65 0.17 16.45
CA LYS A 577 -26.91 0.50 17.69
C LYS A 577 -25.82 -0.54 18.04
N MET A 578 -25.15 -1.03 17.00
CA MET A 578 -24.05 -2.00 17.09
C MET A 578 -22.87 -1.59 16.21
N SER A 579 -21.65 -1.92 16.62
CA SER A 579 -20.47 -1.81 15.78
C SER A 579 -20.47 -2.89 14.70
N TYR A 580 -20.09 -2.53 13.47
CA TYR A 580 -19.76 -3.47 12.38
C TYR A 580 -18.26 -3.84 12.36
N LEU A 581 -17.45 -3.24 13.23
CA LEU A 581 -16.09 -3.69 13.52
C LEU A 581 -16.14 -4.69 14.69
N VAL A 582 -15.80 -5.96 14.44
CA VAL A 582 -15.85 -7.04 15.44
C VAL A 582 -14.91 -6.75 16.60
N GLY A 583 -15.44 -6.83 17.83
CA GLY A 583 -14.69 -6.55 19.06
C GLY A 583 -14.72 -5.11 19.53
N TYR A 584 -15.24 -4.16 18.73
CA TYR A 584 -15.43 -2.76 19.14
C TYR A 584 -16.81 -2.53 19.75
N GLY A 585 -16.91 -1.65 20.74
CA GLY A 585 -18.16 -1.40 21.48
C GLY A 585 -18.57 -2.54 22.41
N THR A 586 -19.81 -2.47 22.91
CA THR A 586 -20.45 -3.53 23.71
C THR A 586 -21.32 -4.47 22.87
N SER A 587 -21.72 -4.04 21.67
CA SER A 587 -22.57 -4.76 20.72
C SER A 587 -21.87 -4.80 19.36
N TYR A 588 -21.58 -6.00 18.86
CA TYR A 588 -20.88 -6.28 17.59
C TYR A 588 -21.12 -7.74 17.14
N PRO A 589 -20.94 -8.08 15.85
CA PRO A 589 -21.21 -9.42 15.32
C PRO A 589 -20.48 -10.55 16.05
N LYS A 590 -21.18 -11.65 16.28
CA LYS A 590 -20.71 -12.86 16.96
C LYS A 590 -20.72 -14.09 16.07
N PHE A 591 -21.41 -14.02 14.93
CA PHE A 591 -21.60 -15.11 13.97
C PHE A 591 -20.94 -14.76 12.63
N LEU A 592 -19.70 -14.26 12.68
CA LEU A 592 -18.88 -13.91 11.51
C LEU A 592 -18.70 -15.11 10.58
N HIS A 593 -18.87 -14.92 9.27
CA HIS A 593 -18.54 -15.93 8.25
C HIS A 593 -17.02 -16.06 8.13
N HIS A 594 -16.42 -16.85 9.02
CA HIS A 594 -14.97 -17.04 9.05
C HIS A 594 -14.62 -18.41 9.61
N ARG A 595 -14.16 -19.32 8.74
CA ARG A 595 -13.91 -20.74 9.05
C ARG A 595 -13.05 -20.91 10.31
N GLY A 596 -11.85 -20.35 10.33
CA GLY A 596 -10.91 -20.45 11.45
C GLY A 596 -11.40 -19.84 12.77
N ALA A 597 -12.38 -18.93 12.75
CA ALA A 597 -12.95 -18.34 13.97
C ALA A 597 -14.16 -19.13 14.49
N SER A 598 -14.92 -19.76 13.58
CA SER A 598 -16.10 -20.55 13.90
C SER A 598 -15.80 -21.94 14.51
N ILE A 599 -14.59 -22.47 14.29
CA ILE A 599 -14.19 -23.82 14.71
C ILE A 599 -13.33 -23.75 15.99
N PRO A 600 -13.60 -24.55 17.03
CA PRO A 600 -12.82 -24.57 18.26
C PRO A 600 -11.32 -24.89 18.04
N SER A 601 -10.49 -24.49 19.00
CA SER A 601 -9.07 -24.87 19.06
C SER A 601 -8.79 -25.77 20.26
N ASP A 602 -9.52 -26.87 20.33
CA ASP A 602 -9.45 -27.92 21.36
C ASP A 602 -8.49 -29.07 21.03
N GLY A 603 -7.84 -29.02 19.87
CA GLY A 603 -6.93 -30.07 19.37
C GLY A 603 -7.61 -31.16 18.54
N VAL A 604 -8.93 -31.07 18.31
CA VAL A 604 -9.66 -31.97 17.42
C VAL A 604 -9.54 -31.48 15.98
N LYS A 605 -9.09 -32.34 15.07
CA LYS A 605 -9.11 -32.08 13.63
C LYS A 605 -10.46 -32.47 13.06
N TYR A 606 -11.22 -31.49 12.57
CA TYR A 606 -12.51 -31.72 11.91
C TYR A 606 -12.30 -31.94 10.41
N SER A 607 -12.98 -32.94 9.82
CA SER A 607 -12.91 -33.17 8.37
C SER A 607 -13.65 -32.08 7.59
N CYS A 608 -13.36 -32.01 6.29
CA CYS A 608 -13.95 -31.08 5.33
C CYS A 608 -15.49 -30.99 5.38
N LYS A 609 -16.17 -32.11 5.65
CA LYS A 609 -17.63 -32.15 5.78
C LYS A 609 -18.11 -32.06 7.22
N ASP A 610 -17.37 -32.60 8.19
CA ASP A 610 -17.77 -32.51 9.61
C ASP A 610 -17.77 -31.06 10.11
N GLY A 611 -16.83 -30.23 9.66
CA GLY A 611 -16.74 -28.86 10.15
C GLY A 611 -17.90 -27.96 9.71
N PHE A 612 -18.73 -28.33 8.74
CA PHE A 612 -19.96 -27.59 8.41
C PHE A 612 -20.97 -27.52 9.58
N GLN A 613 -20.82 -28.35 10.61
CA GLN A 613 -21.56 -28.19 11.87
C GLN A 613 -21.30 -26.83 12.54
N TRP A 614 -20.12 -26.22 12.30
CA TRP A 614 -19.75 -24.91 12.82
C TRP A 614 -20.33 -23.77 11.98
N LEU A 615 -20.53 -23.97 10.66
CA LEU A 615 -21.27 -23.02 9.82
C LEU A 615 -22.74 -22.89 10.27
N SER A 616 -23.38 -24.00 10.66
CA SER A 616 -24.80 -24.05 11.07
C SER A 616 -25.04 -24.00 12.59
N SER A 617 -23.99 -23.92 13.41
CA SER A 617 -24.08 -23.87 14.87
C SER A 617 -24.92 -22.67 15.36
N ALA A 618 -25.70 -22.86 16.41
CA ALA A 618 -26.44 -21.78 17.10
C ALA A 618 -25.58 -21.01 18.14
N ASN A 619 -24.36 -21.48 18.42
CA ASN A 619 -23.45 -20.81 19.35
C ASN A 619 -22.62 -19.74 18.62
N PRO A 620 -22.24 -18.62 19.27
CA PRO A 620 -21.33 -17.65 18.68
C PRO A 620 -19.98 -18.29 18.34
N ASN A 621 -19.21 -17.65 17.46
CA ASN A 621 -17.88 -18.14 17.09
C ASN A 621 -16.99 -18.29 18.36
N PRO A 622 -16.34 -19.45 18.58
CA PRO A 622 -15.52 -19.70 19.76
C PRO A 622 -14.31 -18.77 19.84
N HIS A 623 -13.82 -18.26 18.71
CA HIS A 623 -12.78 -17.24 18.66
C HIS A 623 -13.35 -15.92 18.13
N VAL A 624 -13.01 -14.81 18.81
CA VAL A 624 -13.37 -13.47 18.34
C VAL A 624 -12.32 -13.02 17.33
N ALA A 625 -12.73 -12.84 16.06
CA ALA A 625 -11.89 -12.26 15.02
C ALA A 625 -11.83 -10.73 15.17
N TYR A 626 -11.11 -10.27 16.19
CA TYR A 626 -10.94 -8.86 16.53
C TYR A 626 -10.51 -8.02 15.34
N GLY A 627 -11.27 -6.97 15.03
CA GLY A 627 -11.01 -6.04 13.93
C GLY A 627 -11.58 -6.43 12.58
N ALA A 628 -12.25 -7.57 12.46
CA ALA A 628 -12.96 -7.92 11.24
C ALA A 628 -14.03 -6.85 10.93
N LEU A 629 -13.83 -6.04 9.88
CA LEU A 629 -14.85 -5.12 9.39
C LEU A 629 -15.78 -5.88 8.45
N VAL A 630 -16.99 -6.19 8.96
CA VAL A 630 -17.98 -6.99 8.24
C VAL A 630 -18.63 -6.22 7.09
N GLY A 631 -19.21 -6.95 6.14
CA GLY A 631 -19.88 -6.40 4.97
C GLY A 631 -20.98 -5.35 5.26
N GLY A 632 -21.61 -5.42 6.44
CA GLY A 632 -22.43 -4.33 6.98
C GLY A 632 -23.93 -4.42 6.61
N PRO A 633 -24.71 -3.37 6.89
CA PRO A 633 -26.16 -3.41 6.74
C PRO A 633 -26.60 -3.36 5.27
N PHE A 634 -27.78 -3.90 5.01
CA PHE A 634 -28.49 -3.67 3.74
C PHE A 634 -28.97 -2.22 3.64
N PHE A 635 -29.43 -1.81 2.46
CA PHE A 635 -29.84 -0.41 2.20
C PHE A 635 -30.96 0.10 3.13
N ASN A 636 -31.84 -0.79 3.58
CA ASN A 636 -32.89 -0.54 4.58
C ASN A 636 -32.36 -0.51 6.04
N GLU A 637 -31.05 -0.53 6.23
CA GLU A 637 -30.33 -0.46 7.51
C GLU A 637 -30.53 -1.68 8.43
N SER A 638 -31.11 -2.77 7.93
CA SER A 638 -31.18 -4.04 8.66
C SER A 638 -29.85 -4.81 8.58
N TYR A 639 -29.45 -5.39 9.70
CA TYR A 639 -28.32 -6.30 9.82
C TYR A 639 -28.75 -7.60 10.50
N SER A 640 -28.38 -8.75 9.93
CA SER A 640 -28.61 -10.08 10.52
C SER A 640 -27.26 -10.74 10.80
N ASP A 641 -26.90 -10.90 12.09
CA ASP A 641 -25.67 -11.54 12.57
C ASP A 641 -25.76 -13.08 12.42
N ALA A 642 -25.38 -13.60 11.25
CA ALA A 642 -25.54 -15.00 10.89
C ALA A 642 -24.42 -15.45 9.93
N ARG A 643 -23.81 -16.62 10.19
CA ARG A 643 -22.65 -17.09 9.41
C ARG A 643 -22.97 -17.40 7.95
N ASP A 644 -24.19 -17.82 7.63
CA ASP A 644 -24.61 -18.10 6.25
C ASP A 644 -24.94 -16.81 5.47
N ASN A 645 -25.13 -15.68 6.16
CA ASN A 645 -25.37 -14.37 5.56
C ASN A 645 -24.04 -13.68 5.16
N ILE A 646 -23.36 -14.24 4.16
CA ILE A 646 -22.07 -13.77 3.63
C ILE A 646 -22.09 -12.30 3.20
N GLN A 647 -23.20 -11.80 2.65
CA GLN A 647 -23.32 -10.40 2.20
C GLN A 647 -23.05 -9.39 3.31
N GLN A 648 -23.42 -9.73 4.55
CA GLN A 648 -23.31 -8.86 5.71
C GLN A 648 -22.23 -9.28 6.71
N ASN A 649 -21.96 -10.58 6.85
CA ASN A 649 -21.08 -11.16 7.89
C ASN A 649 -19.75 -11.70 7.35
N GLU A 650 -19.49 -11.61 6.06
CA GLU A 650 -18.13 -11.78 5.55
C GLU A 650 -17.31 -10.52 5.85
N ALA A 651 -16.06 -10.70 6.23
CA ALA A 651 -15.10 -9.62 6.45
C ALA A 651 -13.87 -9.87 5.60
N SER A 652 -13.37 -8.82 4.95
CA SER A 652 -12.24 -8.89 4.04
C SER A 652 -11.02 -8.13 4.57
N THR A 653 -9.86 -8.58 4.10
CA THR A 653 -8.57 -7.92 4.35
C THR A 653 -8.58 -6.43 3.97
N TYR A 654 -9.01 -6.10 2.76
CA TYR A 654 -8.99 -4.72 2.26
C TYR A 654 -9.90 -3.76 3.04
N ASN A 655 -11.07 -4.20 3.51
CA ASN A 655 -11.95 -3.38 4.35
C ASN A 655 -11.23 -2.94 5.62
N SER A 656 -10.54 -3.89 6.27
CA SER A 656 -9.87 -3.68 7.55
C SER A 656 -8.58 -2.88 7.40
N ALA A 657 -7.85 -3.05 6.28
CA ALA A 657 -6.70 -2.22 5.93
C ALA A 657 -7.07 -0.75 5.70
N THR A 658 -8.10 -0.45 4.90
CA THR A 658 -8.55 0.95 4.73
C THR A 658 -9.13 1.51 6.03
N MET A 659 -9.84 0.69 6.83
CA MET A 659 -10.35 1.12 8.13
C MET A 659 -9.22 1.57 9.06
N ALA A 660 -8.13 0.81 9.15
CA ALA A 660 -6.96 1.18 9.94
C ALA A 660 -6.42 2.56 9.53
N GLY A 661 -6.21 2.82 8.24
CA GLY A 661 -5.79 4.14 7.76
C GLY A 661 -6.75 5.27 8.08
N LEU A 662 -8.05 5.04 7.84
CA LEU A 662 -9.12 6.01 8.10
C LEU A 662 -9.21 6.40 9.58
N VAL A 663 -9.20 5.42 10.50
CA VAL A 663 -9.25 5.72 11.93
C VAL A 663 -7.94 6.25 12.47
N ALA A 664 -6.78 5.88 11.90
CA ALA A 664 -5.50 6.50 12.23
C ALA A 664 -5.52 7.99 11.88
N GLY A 665 -5.85 8.31 10.62
CA GLY A 665 -5.93 9.69 10.15
C GLY A 665 -6.93 10.53 10.94
N LEU A 666 -8.05 9.96 11.40
CA LEU A 666 -9.06 10.64 12.25
C LEU A 666 -8.73 10.66 13.75
N SER A 667 -7.78 9.86 14.25
CA SER A 667 -7.48 9.76 15.69
C SER A 667 -6.89 11.04 16.29
N PHE A 668 -6.31 11.91 15.45
CA PHE A 668 -5.76 13.20 15.85
C PHE A 668 -6.12 14.29 14.84
N THR A 669 -6.13 15.54 15.28
CA THR A 669 -6.26 16.72 14.41
C THR A 669 -4.93 17.47 14.30
N ALA A 670 -4.77 18.30 13.26
CA ALA A 670 -3.61 19.17 13.14
C ALA A 670 -3.49 20.18 14.31
N GLU A 671 -4.60 20.48 15.00
CA GLU A 671 -4.65 21.33 16.20
C GLU A 671 -3.98 20.66 17.42
N GLU A 672 -3.88 19.32 17.46
CA GLU A 672 -3.22 18.55 18.52
C GLU A 672 -1.69 18.43 18.31
N GLY A 673 -1.15 19.11 17.30
CA GLY A 673 0.30 19.24 17.10
C GLY A 673 1.00 18.01 16.50
N VAL A 674 0.25 16.96 16.12
CA VAL A 674 0.79 15.83 15.34
C VAL A 674 1.05 16.30 13.90
N PRO A 675 2.30 16.25 13.38
CA PRO A 675 2.59 16.71 12.03
C PRO A 675 1.85 15.88 10.97
N MET A 676 1.23 16.54 9.98
CA MET A 676 0.78 15.85 8.78
C MET A 676 1.99 15.50 7.91
N THR A 677 2.35 14.21 7.86
CA THR A 677 3.23 13.68 6.81
C THR A 677 2.37 13.32 5.62
N LEU A 678 2.05 14.29 4.77
CA LEU A 678 1.59 13.92 3.43
C LEU A 678 2.73 13.19 2.71
N LEU A 679 2.39 12.24 1.85
CA LEU A 679 3.32 11.71 0.85
C LEU A 679 4.12 12.87 0.22
N SER A 680 5.44 12.75 0.02
CA SER A 680 6.35 13.88 -0.27
C SER A 680 6.88 13.94 -1.70
#